data_AF-A0A958HF70-F1
#
_entry.id   AF-A0A958HF70-F1
#
_cell.length_a   1.000
_cell.length_b   1.000
_cell.length_c   1.000
_cell.angle_alpha   90.00
_cell.angle_beta   90.00
_cell.angle_gamma   90.00
#
_symmetry.space_group_name_H-M   'P 1'
#
loop_
_entity.id
_entity.type
_entity.pdbx_description
1 polymer ?
#
loop_
_entity_poly.entity_id
_entity_poly.type
_entity_poly.pdbx_seq_one_letter_code
_entity_poly.pdbx_strand_id
1 'polypeptide(L)'
;MSTLNVRVTTFDLPLSAALVRLTGDAGSLAGHPNAALALADAITWTREVSDYSGNRWNCWQKHVAQDVAGITWQEFREQVLVHNPSLHETGGMFEAGRLYFLPENCLPANVAPLVAWDRELTGFAGNLWECWQQQVRGKVIGLSWDQFAAQFPDQNPGFGNQNSRLQPGISYRLPRTLGADTFYLAAYTGVDGMCRWEGLPAGMYRLLVEADQYLPSTREIEIGQDGELTVGIELEPAPVERAAGFVEVKRDKAGVPRFFLNDKAFVFVGVNLRGLLHYGGDEWKHHDQNVLGASQPSDIDTQLQFAHEMGARVVRVFAACKHVPPEVVGDRLEKVLKTCHDKEMYVIAALTDLYENTPFHPQGDDGFYTAHGDGLTLINEQWFKGEYIVNYQRLLDHLVGRFAGHPNIFAWEIGNELKLDNQAEEFKRFNHKVARHIRDLDHNHMVTTGMISTQHVHMEPRPDLQRELYSSPDIDFLTVHAYNRHLPGEQPGEHDPRKGQKIHKNDDSQLAAEVGKPFIVEEAGIDADKSGRRGAAIGDDMKAWFERGAQGYMQWGFLATQFDNGDGDRNSGMDRGLFHDDWDELFRTYRDKAGRLAEQAGGLSPSPQQPVAPSNGKTPALLTFKAGQTVFTTKDVNLRQSPNGTVARLVDPATAVTILGESQQTNGFVWWKVRIGAEEGWMAQATGNTTLLSLA
;
A
#
# COMPACT_ATOMS: atom_id res chain seq x y z
N MET A 1 -3.56 -34.83 18.56
CA MET A 1 -3.11 -34.08 17.37
C MET A 1 -3.16 -32.60 17.69
N SER A 2 -2.29 -31.79 17.08
CA SER A 2 -2.15 -30.38 17.41
C SER A 2 -2.95 -29.47 16.47
N THR A 3 -3.22 -28.25 16.93
CA THR A 3 -3.88 -27.18 16.17
C THR A 3 -2.91 -26.04 15.92
N LEU A 4 -2.87 -25.52 14.70
CA LEU A 4 -2.14 -24.31 14.34
C LEU A 4 -3.13 -23.23 13.91
N ASN A 5 -3.09 -22.08 14.58
CA ASN A 5 -3.74 -20.85 14.14
C ASN A 5 -2.69 -19.89 13.60
N VAL A 6 -2.93 -19.29 12.44
CA VAL A 6 -2.07 -18.26 11.88
C VAL A 6 -2.88 -16.98 11.73
N ARG A 7 -2.35 -15.88 12.29
CA ARG A 7 -2.89 -14.53 12.13
C ARG A 7 -2.00 -13.75 11.19
N VAL A 8 -2.54 -13.31 10.07
CA VAL A 8 -1.83 -12.47 9.11
C VAL A 8 -2.33 -11.04 9.23
N THR A 9 -1.41 -10.10 9.40
CA THR A 9 -1.70 -8.68 9.53
C THR A 9 -0.84 -7.83 8.61
N THR A 10 -1.22 -6.58 8.45
CA THR A 10 -0.39 -5.49 7.92
C THR A 10 -0.77 -4.23 8.67
N PHE A 11 0.18 -3.53 9.29
CA PHE A 11 -0.09 -2.36 10.14
C PHE A 11 -1.16 -2.64 11.20
N ASP A 12 -1.05 -3.80 11.86
CA ASP A 12 -2.04 -4.34 12.83
C ASP A 12 -3.46 -4.60 12.29
N LEU A 13 -3.71 -4.34 11.00
CA LEU A 13 -4.97 -4.68 10.36
C LEU A 13 -4.96 -6.14 9.91
N PRO A 14 -6.04 -6.90 10.14
CA PRO A 14 -6.14 -8.25 9.63
C PRO A 14 -6.10 -8.26 8.10
N LEU A 15 -5.24 -9.10 7.52
CA LEU A 15 -5.12 -9.23 6.08
C LEU A 15 -5.93 -10.43 5.62
N SER A 16 -7.07 -10.17 4.97
CA SER A 16 -7.94 -11.22 4.44
C SER A 16 -7.44 -11.79 3.13
N ALA A 17 -7.81 -13.02 2.84
CA ALA A 17 -7.48 -13.71 1.60
C ALA A 17 -5.96 -13.86 1.32
N ALA A 18 -5.12 -13.71 2.34
CA ALA A 18 -3.71 -14.06 2.28
C ALA A 18 -3.56 -15.58 2.20
N LEU A 19 -2.72 -16.06 1.28
CA LEU A 19 -2.37 -17.46 1.15
C LEU A 19 -1.36 -17.83 2.23
N VAL A 20 -1.70 -18.81 3.05
CA VAL A 20 -0.83 -19.38 4.07
C VAL A 20 -0.52 -20.81 3.66
N ARG A 21 0.76 -21.11 3.47
CA ARG A 21 1.29 -22.42 3.11
C ARG A 21 2.14 -22.98 4.24
N LEU A 22 1.78 -24.16 4.73
CA LEU A 22 2.52 -24.90 5.73
C LEU A 22 3.22 -26.09 5.07
N THR A 23 4.53 -26.04 4.95
CA THR A 23 5.36 -27.08 4.33
C THR A 23 6.04 -27.93 5.41
N GLY A 24 6.08 -29.24 5.21
CA GLY A 24 6.68 -30.22 6.12
C GLY A 24 7.11 -31.48 5.38
N ASP A 25 7.88 -32.33 6.05
CA ASP A 25 8.38 -33.56 5.45
C ASP A 25 7.31 -34.68 5.36
N ALA A 26 7.69 -35.80 4.75
CA ALA A 26 6.85 -36.97 4.62
C ALA A 26 6.38 -37.55 5.98
N GLY A 27 7.23 -37.47 7.01
CA GLY A 27 6.90 -37.95 8.35
C GLY A 27 5.85 -37.07 9.04
N SER A 28 5.80 -35.79 8.67
CA SER A 28 4.96 -34.77 9.30
C SER A 28 3.64 -34.57 8.55
N LEU A 29 3.65 -34.45 7.21
CA LEU A 29 2.45 -34.03 6.44
C LEU A 29 1.90 -35.07 5.46
N ALA A 30 2.64 -36.10 5.05
CA ALA A 30 2.17 -37.00 3.99
C ALA A 30 0.84 -37.71 4.31
N GLY A 31 0.58 -37.97 5.60
CA GLY A 31 -0.64 -38.60 6.09
C GLY A 31 -1.83 -37.64 6.23
N HIS A 32 -1.61 -36.32 6.19
CA HIS A 32 -2.69 -35.35 6.36
C HIS A 32 -3.62 -35.36 5.12
N PRO A 33 -4.95 -35.43 5.26
CA PRO A 33 -5.86 -35.62 4.13
C PRO A 33 -5.77 -34.50 3.09
N ASN A 34 -5.51 -33.26 3.53
CA ASN A 34 -5.42 -32.09 2.65
C ASN A 34 -3.99 -31.75 2.19
N ALA A 35 -2.98 -32.57 2.51
CA ALA A 35 -1.62 -32.30 2.09
C ALA A 35 -1.44 -32.56 0.59
N ALA A 36 -0.71 -31.70 -0.10
CA ALA A 36 -0.28 -31.88 -1.48
C ALA A 36 1.25 -32.02 -1.54
N LEU A 37 1.76 -32.67 -2.58
CA LEU A 37 3.19 -32.89 -2.74
C LEU A 37 3.88 -31.62 -3.26
N ALA A 38 4.94 -31.13 -2.62
CA ALA A 38 5.71 -29.97 -3.09
C ALA A 38 6.83 -30.41 -4.06
N LEU A 39 6.61 -30.27 -5.38
CA LEU A 39 7.63 -30.61 -6.39
C LEU A 39 7.71 -29.51 -7.46
N ALA A 40 8.68 -28.60 -7.31
CA ALA A 40 8.84 -27.44 -8.20
C ALA A 40 9.14 -27.84 -9.66
N ASP A 41 9.88 -28.93 -9.88
CA ASP A 41 10.30 -29.35 -11.23
C ASP A 41 9.18 -30.00 -12.08
N ALA A 42 7.96 -30.15 -11.52
CA ALA A 42 6.84 -30.78 -12.19
C ALA A 42 5.79 -29.78 -12.74
N ILE A 43 6.11 -28.50 -12.84
CA ILE A 43 5.17 -27.48 -13.31
C ILE A 43 5.24 -27.34 -14.83
N THR A 44 4.11 -27.51 -15.51
CA THR A 44 3.95 -27.21 -16.94
C THR A 44 2.83 -26.19 -17.15
N TRP A 45 2.99 -25.33 -18.16
CA TRP A 45 2.01 -24.31 -18.52
C TRP A 45 1.13 -24.79 -19.68
N THR A 46 0.36 -25.84 -19.42
CA THR A 46 -0.40 -26.57 -20.45
C THR A 46 -1.91 -26.58 -20.22
N ARG A 47 -2.39 -26.16 -19.04
CA ARG A 47 -3.82 -26.17 -18.73
C ARG A 47 -4.53 -25.01 -19.40
N GLU A 48 -5.42 -25.32 -20.33
CA GLU A 48 -6.22 -24.34 -21.05
C GLU A 48 -7.42 -23.85 -20.21
N VAL A 49 -7.62 -22.52 -20.18
CA VAL A 49 -8.81 -21.87 -19.60
C VAL A 49 -9.29 -20.78 -20.56
N SER A 50 -10.57 -20.83 -20.96
CA SER A 50 -11.14 -19.87 -21.92
C SER A 50 -12.35 -19.09 -21.41
N ASP A 51 -12.97 -19.52 -20.31
CA ASP A 51 -14.20 -18.93 -19.78
C ASP A 51 -13.98 -18.34 -18.37
N TYR A 52 -12.93 -17.52 -18.24
CA TYR A 52 -12.55 -16.89 -16.98
C TYR A 52 -12.29 -15.39 -17.17
N SER A 53 -12.82 -14.59 -16.25
CA SER A 53 -12.53 -13.16 -16.14
C SER A 53 -12.14 -12.80 -14.71
N GLY A 54 -11.19 -11.89 -14.55
CA GLY A 54 -10.72 -11.41 -13.26
C GLY A 54 -9.25 -10.99 -13.31
N ASN A 55 -8.70 -10.51 -12.20
CA ASN A 55 -7.28 -10.17 -12.16
C ASN A 55 -6.40 -11.44 -11.97
N ARG A 56 -5.07 -11.28 -12.08
CA ARG A 56 -4.11 -12.36 -11.86
C ARG A 56 -4.23 -13.01 -10.49
N TRP A 57 -4.49 -12.23 -9.44
CA TRP A 57 -4.62 -12.76 -8.09
C TRP A 57 -5.86 -13.65 -7.94
N ASN A 58 -7.01 -13.23 -8.47
CA ASN A 58 -8.22 -14.05 -8.49
C ASN A 58 -7.99 -15.35 -9.27
N CYS A 59 -7.25 -15.30 -10.39
CA CYS A 59 -6.93 -16.48 -11.19
C CYS A 59 -6.04 -17.44 -10.39
N TRP A 60 -5.01 -16.89 -9.74
CA TRP A 60 -4.13 -17.63 -8.84
C TRP A 60 -4.91 -18.33 -7.74
N GLN A 61 -5.79 -17.61 -7.04
CA GLN A 61 -6.59 -18.16 -5.96
C GLN A 61 -7.52 -19.27 -6.42
N LYS A 62 -8.20 -19.06 -7.54
CA LYS A 62 -9.22 -19.98 -8.05
C LYS A 62 -8.64 -21.24 -8.67
N HIS A 63 -7.53 -21.11 -9.40
CA HIS A 63 -7.06 -22.18 -10.28
C HIS A 63 -5.70 -22.75 -9.91
N VAL A 64 -4.85 -22.02 -9.17
CA VAL A 64 -3.42 -22.36 -9.08
C VAL A 64 -2.99 -22.67 -7.65
N ALA A 65 -3.25 -21.78 -6.71
CA ALA A 65 -2.62 -21.80 -5.39
C ALA A 65 -2.81 -23.11 -4.61
N GLN A 66 -3.96 -23.76 -4.77
CA GLN A 66 -4.31 -25.02 -4.11
C GLN A 66 -3.97 -26.26 -4.97
N ASP A 67 -4.04 -26.13 -6.29
CA ASP A 67 -3.96 -27.27 -7.23
C ASP A 67 -2.56 -27.48 -7.80
N VAL A 68 -1.71 -26.44 -7.76
CA VAL A 68 -0.40 -26.43 -8.41
C VAL A 68 0.68 -26.23 -7.36
N ALA A 69 1.32 -27.33 -7.03
CA ALA A 69 2.43 -27.38 -6.12
C ALA A 69 3.70 -26.81 -6.73
N GLY A 70 4.53 -26.20 -5.87
CA GLY A 70 5.89 -25.81 -6.21
C GLY A 70 6.01 -24.47 -6.96
N ILE A 71 4.90 -23.77 -7.19
CA ILE A 71 4.89 -22.40 -7.73
C ILE A 71 4.44 -21.44 -6.63
N THR A 72 5.10 -20.29 -6.53
CA THR A 72 4.75 -19.17 -5.65
C THR A 72 3.84 -18.18 -6.38
N TRP A 73 3.18 -17.29 -5.62
CA TRP A 73 2.42 -16.20 -6.25
C TRP A 73 3.33 -15.33 -7.11
N GLN A 74 4.54 -15.02 -6.61
CA GLN A 74 5.50 -14.21 -7.35
C GLN A 74 5.87 -14.87 -8.70
N GLU A 75 6.24 -16.15 -8.68
CA GLU A 75 6.58 -16.89 -9.89
C GLU A 75 5.39 -16.95 -10.85
N PHE A 76 4.18 -17.21 -10.37
CA PHE A 76 2.98 -17.17 -11.21
C PHE A 76 2.74 -15.78 -11.80
N ARG A 77 2.83 -14.72 -10.99
CA ARG A 77 2.60 -13.33 -11.40
C ARG A 77 3.53 -12.92 -12.54
N GLU A 78 4.78 -13.38 -12.51
CA GLU A 78 5.80 -13.14 -13.54
C GLU A 78 5.60 -14.05 -14.76
N GLN A 79 5.50 -15.37 -14.56
CA GLN A 79 5.45 -16.35 -15.65
C GLN A 79 4.12 -16.33 -16.41
N VAL A 80 3.00 -15.96 -15.77
CA VAL A 80 1.70 -15.91 -16.44
C VAL A 80 1.69 -14.92 -17.59
N LEU A 81 2.46 -13.83 -17.52
CA LEU A 81 2.61 -12.86 -18.60
C LEU A 81 3.46 -13.41 -19.75
N VAL A 82 4.47 -14.23 -19.43
CA VAL A 82 5.32 -14.89 -20.43
C VAL A 82 4.50 -15.90 -21.24
N HIS A 83 3.69 -16.70 -20.56
CA HIS A 83 2.86 -17.73 -21.20
C HIS A 83 1.57 -17.16 -21.81
N ASN A 84 1.13 -15.98 -21.39
CA ASN A 84 -0.06 -15.31 -21.90
C ASN A 84 0.22 -13.84 -22.26
N PRO A 85 0.95 -13.56 -23.35
CA PRO A 85 1.34 -12.19 -23.71
C PRO A 85 0.16 -11.23 -23.92
N SER A 86 -1.03 -11.76 -24.25
CA SER A 86 -2.27 -10.98 -24.37
C SER A 86 -2.69 -10.26 -23.08
N LEU A 87 -2.21 -10.71 -21.91
CA LEU A 87 -2.45 -10.01 -20.64
C LEU A 87 -1.76 -8.65 -20.57
N HIS A 88 -0.73 -8.38 -21.38
CA HIS A 88 -0.13 -7.04 -21.43
C HIS A 88 -1.09 -5.99 -21.99
N GLU A 89 -1.98 -6.39 -22.90
CA GLU A 89 -2.97 -5.49 -23.53
C GLU A 89 -4.07 -5.05 -22.56
N THR A 90 -4.35 -5.89 -21.55
CA THR A 90 -5.47 -5.73 -20.62
C THR A 90 -5.01 -5.27 -19.23
N GLY A 91 -3.76 -4.83 -19.10
CA GLY A 91 -3.19 -4.46 -17.79
C GLY A 91 -3.10 -5.63 -16.80
N GLY A 92 -3.05 -6.87 -17.29
CA GLY A 92 -3.03 -8.09 -16.47
C GLY A 92 -4.40 -8.66 -16.13
N MET A 93 -5.47 -8.21 -16.78
CA MET A 93 -6.83 -8.73 -16.58
C MET A 93 -7.14 -9.90 -17.52
N PHE A 94 -7.70 -10.98 -16.98
CA PHE A 94 -8.29 -12.06 -17.75
C PHE A 94 -9.67 -11.65 -18.27
N GLU A 95 -9.95 -11.97 -19.53
CA GLU A 95 -11.22 -11.70 -20.21
C GLU A 95 -11.89 -13.02 -20.62
N ALA A 96 -13.18 -13.14 -20.32
CA ALA A 96 -13.95 -14.30 -20.75
C ALA A 96 -13.96 -14.41 -22.29
N GLY A 97 -13.82 -15.63 -22.81
CA GLY A 97 -13.74 -15.93 -24.24
C GLY A 97 -12.34 -15.89 -24.84
N ARG A 98 -11.31 -15.43 -24.10
CA ARG A 98 -9.90 -15.56 -24.50
C ARG A 98 -9.29 -16.83 -23.93
N LEU A 99 -8.48 -17.53 -24.71
CA LEU A 99 -7.74 -18.71 -24.26
C LEU A 99 -6.48 -18.30 -23.49
N TYR A 100 -6.31 -18.87 -22.30
CA TYR A 100 -5.16 -18.72 -21.44
C TYR A 100 -4.57 -20.08 -21.06
N PHE A 101 -3.26 -20.11 -20.84
CA PHE A 101 -2.51 -21.25 -20.32
C PHE A 101 -2.15 -21.00 -18.86
N LEU A 102 -2.61 -21.90 -17.99
CA LEU A 102 -2.32 -21.90 -16.57
C LEU A 102 -1.34 -23.02 -16.23
N PRO A 103 -0.59 -22.89 -15.12
CA PRO A 103 0.30 -23.95 -14.70
C PRO A 103 -0.53 -25.13 -14.16
N GLU A 104 0.04 -26.32 -14.24
CA GLU A 104 -0.44 -27.55 -13.63
C GLU A 104 0.74 -28.46 -13.27
N ASN A 105 0.56 -29.37 -12.32
CA ASN A 105 1.58 -30.38 -12.03
C ASN A 105 1.46 -31.55 -13.03
N CYS A 106 2.22 -31.49 -14.11
CA CYS A 106 2.40 -32.62 -15.02
C CYS A 106 3.87 -32.95 -15.17
N LEU A 107 4.20 -34.24 -15.13
CA LEU A 107 5.50 -34.68 -15.61
C LEU A 107 5.56 -34.47 -17.13
N PRO A 108 6.73 -34.11 -17.68
CA PRO A 108 6.93 -34.12 -19.11
C PRO A 108 6.51 -35.48 -19.68
N ALA A 109 5.86 -35.51 -20.84
CA ALA A 109 5.30 -36.72 -21.46
C ALA A 109 6.31 -37.88 -21.63
N ASN A 110 7.61 -37.59 -21.54
CA ASN A 110 8.71 -38.55 -21.71
C ASN A 110 9.30 -39.07 -20.39
N VAL A 111 8.77 -38.64 -19.24
CA VAL A 111 9.24 -39.07 -17.91
C VAL A 111 8.15 -39.92 -17.29
N ALA A 112 8.31 -41.25 -17.34
CA ALA A 112 7.44 -42.14 -16.58
C ALA A 112 7.60 -41.79 -15.09
N PRO A 113 6.50 -41.51 -14.36
CA PRO A 113 6.60 -41.28 -12.93
C PRO A 113 7.21 -42.51 -12.29
N LEU A 114 8.30 -42.32 -11.55
CA LEU A 114 8.80 -43.34 -10.64
C LEU A 114 7.82 -43.39 -9.45
N VAL A 115 6.70 -44.09 -9.62
CA VAL A 115 5.74 -44.34 -8.55
C VAL A 115 6.18 -45.60 -7.80
N ALA A 116 6.38 -45.49 -6.49
CA ALA A 116 6.58 -46.64 -5.62
C ALA A 116 5.28 -46.95 -4.85
N TRP A 117 4.91 -48.22 -4.80
CA TRP A 117 3.75 -48.72 -4.04
C TRP A 117 4.19 -49.30 -2.70
N ASP A 118 4.82 -48.48 -1.88
CA ASP A 118 5.42 -48.85 -0.60
C ASP A 118 4.94 -48.00 0.59
N ARG A 119 4.04 -47.03 0.37
CA ARG A 119 3.47 -46.23 1.46
C ARG A 119 2.33 -46.98 2.14
N GLU A 120 2.51 -47.34 3.40
CA GLU A 120 1.44 -48.00 4.16
C GLU A 120 0.35 -47.02 4.61
N LEU A 121 -0.91 -47.43 4.42
CA LEU A 121 -2.11 -46.79 4.95
C LEU A 121 -2.84 -47.79 5.86
N THR A 122 -2.99 -47.45 7.13
CA THR A 122 -3.75 -48.23 8.12
C THR A 122 -4.91 -47.39 8.66
N GLY A 123 -5.96 -48.03 9.19
CA GLY A 123 -7.07 -47.30 9.82
C GLY A 123 -8.09 -46.68 8.85
N PHE A 124 -7.89 -46.75 7.53
CA PHE A 124 -8.80 -46.13 6.56
C PHE A 124 -10.04 -46.99 6.29
N ALA A 125 -11.21 -46.37 6.36
CA ALA A 125 -12.49 -46.98 6.00
C ALA A 125 -13.15 -46.17 4.88
N GLY A 126 -13.53 -46.80 3.78
CA GLY A 126 -14.12 -46.09 2.64
C GLY A 126 -14.17 -46.91 1.36
N ASN A 127 -14.40 -46.25 0.23
CA ASN A 127 -14.25 -46.83 -1.10
C ASN A 127 -12.95 -46.35 -1.78
N LEU A 128 -12.60 -46.97 -2.91
CA LEU A 128 -11.36 -46.68 -3.61
C LEU A 128 -11.29 -45.23 -4.12
N TRP A 129 -12.42 -44.64 -4.49
CA TRP A 129 -12.49 -43.24 -4.93
C TRP A 129 -12.25 -42.26 -3.78
N GLU A 130 -12.81 -42.51 -2.60
CA GLU A 130 -12.54 -41.74 -1.39
C GLU A 130 -11.07 -41.82 -1.00
N CYS A 131 -10.46 -43.01 -1.13
CA CYS A 131 -9.03 -43.19 -0.92
C CYS A 131 -8.20 -42.42 -1.94
N TRP A 132 -8.57 -42.47 -3.22
CA TRP A 132 -7.92 -41.67 -4.26
C TRP A 132 -7.98 -40.18 -3.94
N GLN A 133 -9.17 -39.64 -3.67
CA GLN A 133 -9.36 -38.23 -3.37
C GLN A 133 -8.56 -37.78 -2.15
N GLN A 134 -8.56 -38.56 -1.07
CA GLN A 134 -7.96 -38.15 0.20
C GLN A 134 -6.48 -38.49 0.32
N GLN A 135 -6.01 -39.54 -0.36
CA GLN A 135 -4.68 -40.09 -0.14
C GLN A 135 -3.78 -40.03 -1.36
N VAL A 136 -4.30 -39.85 -2.58
CA VAL A 136 -3.50 -39.99 -3.80
C VAL A 136 -3.56 -38.78 -4.71
N ARG A 137 -4.76 -38.23 -4.97
CA ARG A 137 -4.97 -37.04 -5.80
C ARG A 137 -4.15 -35.87 -5.24
N GLY A 138 -3.31 -35.26 -6.07
CA GLY A 138 -2.41 -34.16 -5.67
C GLY A 138 -1.20 -34.57 -4.80
N LYS A 139 -1.12 -35.84 -4.38
CA LYS A 139 -0.01 -36.40 -3.57
C LYS A 139 0.92 -37.30 -4.40
N VAL A 140 0.45 -37.82 -5.53
CA VAL A 140 1.19 -38.69 -6.43
C VAL A 140 1.14 -38.12 -7.84
N ILE A 141 2.24 -37.53 -8.27
CA ILE A 141 2.35 -36.91 -9.60
C ILE A 141 2.41 -38.00 -10.67
N GLY A 142 1.66 -37.79 -11.76
CA GLY A 142 1.69 -38.65 -12.95
C GLY A 142 0.86 -39.93 -12.85
N LEU A 143 0.12 -40.13 -11.75
CA LEU A 143 -0.83 -41.22 -11.63
C LEU A 143 -2.25 -40.67 -11.87
N SER A 144 -3.01 -41.25 -12.81
CA SER A 144 -4.42 -40.90 -13.00
C SER A 144 -5.34 -41.77 -12.13
N TRP A 145 -6.61 -41.38 -12.00
CA TRP A 145 -7.61 -42.22 -11.34
C TRP A 145 -7.71 -43.61 -11.97
N ASP A 146 -7.78 -43.69 -13.31
CA ASP A 146 -7.92 -44.97 -14.00
C ASP A 146 -6.70 -45.87 -13.76
N GLN A 147 -5.49 -45.29 -13.77
CA GLN A 147 -4.26 -46.01 -13.46
C GLN A 147 -4.24 -46.49 -12.00
N PHE A 148 -4.61 -45.62 -11.06
CA PHE A 148 -4.70 -45.98 -9.65
C PHE A 148 -5.72 -47.11 -9.42
N ALA A 149 -6.92 -46.97 -9.96
CA ALA A 149 -7.99 -47.94 -9.82
C ALA A 149 -7.62 -49.31 -10.41
N ALA A 150 -6.91 -49.32 -11.54
CA ALA A 150 -6.42 -50.54 -12.17
C ALA A 150 -5.27 -51.20 -11.39
N GLN A 151 -4.32 -50.42 -10.87
CA GLN A 151 -3.13 -50.95 -10.19
C GLN A 151 -3.37 -51.30 -8.72
N PHE A 152 -4.32 -50.65 -8.05
CA PHE A 152 -4.53 -50.81 -6.61
C PHE A 152 -4.79 -52.28 -6.18
N PRO A 153 -5.65 -53.08 -6.86
CA PRO A 153 -5.89 -54.47 -6.49
C PRO A 153 -4.64 -55.36 -6.59
N ASP A 154 -3.78 -55.12 -7.58
CA ASP A 154 -2.54 -55.89 -7.77
C ASP A 154 -1.54 -55.64 -6.63
N GLN A 155 -1.52 -54.40 -6.14
CA GLN A 155 -0.65 -53.98 -5.03
C GLN A 155 -1.25 -54.35 -3.66
N ASN A 156 -2.55 -54.64 -3.62
CA ASN A 156 -3.33 -54.96 -2.43
C ASN A 156 -4.21 -56.20 -2.65
N PRO A 157 -3.64 -57.41 -2.80
CA PRO A 157 -4.38 -58.61 -3.20
C PRO A 157 -5.50 -59.02 -2.23
N GLY A 158 -5.50 -58.52 -0.99
CA GLY A 158 -6.59 -58.70 -0.03
C GLY A 158 -7.86 -57.87 -0.32
N PHE A 159 -7.79 -56.88 -1.20
CA PHE A 159 -8.90 -55.95 -1.51
C PHE A 159 -10.04 -56.62 -2.31
N GLY A 160 -9.71 -57.53 -3.24
CA GLY A 160 -10.69 -58.15 -4.14
C GLY A 160 -11.80 -58.95 -3.43
N ASN A 161 -11.55 -59.40 -2.20
CA ASN A 161 -12.51 -60.19 -1.41
C ASN A 161 -13.47 -59.34 -0.55
N GLN A 162 -13.43 -58.00 -0.65
CA GLN A 162 -14.04 -57.09 0.34
C GLN A 162 -15.13 -56.16 -0.21
N ASN A 163 -15.90 -56.61 -1.20
CA ASN A 163 -16.97 -55.80 -1.84
C ASN A 163 -16.49 -54.40 -2.26
N SER A 164 -15.23 -54.28 -2.67
CA SER A 164 -14.61 -53.01 -3.12
C SER A 164 -14.58 -51.89 -2.06
N ARG A 165 -14.58 -52.21 -0.75
CA ARG A 165 -14.40 -51.24 0.34
C ARG A 165 -13.12 -51.48 1.13
N LEU A 166 -12.44 -50.39 1.47
CA LEU A 166 -11.30 -50.38 2.39
C LEU A 166 -11.81 -50.48 3.83
N GLN A 167 -11.12 -51.27 4.64
CA GLN A 167 -11.46 -51.57 6.03
C GLN A 167 -10.41 -51.01 6.99
N PRO A 168 -10.81 -50.44 8.13
CA PRO A 168 -9.87 -49.76 9.03
C PRO A 168 -8.86 -50.72 9.69
N GLY A 169 -9.19 -52.02 9.78
CA GLY A 169 -8.30 -53.03 10.36
C GLY A 169 -7.23 -53.58 9.40
N ILE A 170 -7.10 -53.04 8.18
CA ILE A 170 -6.24 -53.59 7.13
C ILE A 170 -5.24 -52.52 6.69
N SER A 171 -3.99 -52.94 6.51
CA SER A 171 -2.94 -52.13 5.92
C SER A 171 -2.99 -52.24 4.39
N TYR A 172 -3.05 -51.09 3.73
CA TYR A 172 -3.00 -50.98 2.27
C TYR A 172 -1.71 -50.31 1.83
N ARG A 173 -1.11 -50.78 0.73
CA ARG A 173 -0.02 -50.11 0.04
C ARG A 173 -0.58 -49.09 -0.91
N LEU A 174 -0.21 -47.83 -0.69
CA LEU A 174 -0.51 -46.70 -1.54
C LEU A 174 0.71 -46.27 -2.36
N PRO A 175 0.46 -45.66 -3.52
CA PRO A 175 1.53 -45.11 -4.33
C PRO A 175 2.09 -43.85 -3.67
N ARG A 176 3.37 -43.58 -3.93
CA ARG A 176 4.04 -42.29 -3.70
C ARG A 176 4.93 -41.94 -4.88
N THR A 177 5.17 -40.66 -5.09
CA THR A 177 6.20 -40.19 -6.04
C THR A 177 7.58 -40.42 -5.42
N LEU A 178 8.46 -41.16 -6.10
CA LEU A 178 9.85 -41.37 -5.67
C LEU A 178 10.63 -40.05 -5.73
N GLY A 179 11.50 -39.84 -4.73
CA GLY A 179 12.28 -38.60 -4.59
C GLY A 179 11.52 -37.42 -4.00
N ALA A 180 10.22 -37.59 -3.72
CA ALA A 180 9.41 -36.54 -3.15
C ALA A 180 9.28 -36.75 -1.62
N ASP A 181 9.87 -35.83 -0.86
CA ASP A 181 9.95 -35.88 0.61
C ASP A 181 9.24 -34.71 1.28
N THR A 182 8.75 -33.75 0.50
CA THR A 182 8.19 -32.49 0.99
C THR A 182 6.72 -32.38 0.58
N PHE A 183 5.87 -32.04 1.55
CA PHE A 183 4.43 -31.86 1.39
C PHE A 183 4.02 -30.49 1.94
N TYR A 184 2.87 -29.97 1.50
CA TYR A 184 2.34 -28.73 2.03
C TYR A 184 0.82 -28.78 2.25
N LEU A 185 0.35 -27.95 3.17
CA LEU A 185 -1.04 -27.55 3.32
C LEU A 185 -1.17 -26.09 2.88
N ALA A 186 -2.31 -25.74 2.30
CA ALA A 186 -2.62 -24.36 1.95
C ALA A 186 -3.98 -23.97 2.53
N ALA A 187 -4.09 -22.74 3.01
CA ALA A 187 -5.33 -22.13 3.45
C ALA A 187 -5.29 -20.63 3.12
N TYR A 188 -6.47 -20.03 3.05
CA TYR A 188 -6.60 -18.58 2.97
C TYR A 188 -7.03 -18.03 4.32
N THR A 189 -6.56 -16.83 4.65
CA THR A 189 -7.07 -16.10 5.81
C THR A 189 -8.50 -15.61 5.57
N GLY A 190 -9.32 -15.65 6.62
CA GLY A 190 -10.65 -15.04 6.64
C GLY A 190 -10.59 -13.51 6.74
N VAL A 191 -11.76 -12.87 6.84
CA VAL A 191 -11.89 -11.41 7.05
C VAL A 191 -11.25 -10.92 8.36
N ASP A 192 -11.03 -11.83 9.31
CA ASP A 192 -10.33 -11.60 10.57
C ASP A 192 -8.81 -11.84 10.47
N GLY A 193 -8.29 -12.08 9.26
CA GLY A 193 -6.88 -12.36 9.01
C GLY A 193 -6.43 -13.72 9.54
N MET A 194 -7.35 -14.61 9.93
CA MET A 194 -7.02 -15.89 10.55
C MET A 194 -7.18 -17.06 9.57
N CYS A 195 -6.29 -18.04 9.65
CA CYS A 195 -6.53 -19.39 9.15
C CYS A 195 -6.15 -20.45 10.21
N ARG A 196 -6.73 -21.65 10.10
CA ARG A 196 -6.58 -22.71 11.09
C ARG A 196 -6.38 -24.07 10.42
N TRP A 197 -5.45 -24.85 10.96
CA TRP A 197 -5.30 -26.28 10.66
C TRP A 197 -5.39 -27.10 11.93
N GLU A 198 -6.14 -28.18 11.86
CA GLU A 198 -6.30 -29.15 12.94
C GLU A 198 -5.68 -30.47 12.53
N GLY A 199 -5.36 -31.31 13.51
CA GLY A 199 -4.88 -32.66 13.20
C GLY A 199 -3.42 -32.72 12.78
N LEU A 200 -2.62 -31.68 13.06
CA LEU A 200 -1.21 -31.64 12.64
C LEU A 200 -0.36 -32.57 13.53
N PRO A 201 0.48 -33.43 12.94
CA PRO A 201 1.49 -34.19 13.67
C PRO A 201 2.55 -33.27 14.29
N ALA A 202 3.22 -33.76 15.33
CA ALA A 202 4.36 -33.04 15.88
C ALA A 202 5.53 -33.06 14.89
N GLY A 203 6.22 -31.94 14.72
CA GLY A 203 7.31 -31.83 13.75
C GLY A 203 7.75 -30.39 13.47
N MET A 204 8.75 -30.27 12.60
CA MET A 204 9.25 -28.99 12.10
C MET A 204 8.53 -28.64 10.80
N TYR A 205 8.11 -27.39 10.68
CA TYR A 205 7.39 -26.90 9.53
C TYR A 205 7.96 -25.56 9.06
N ARG A 206 7.82 -25.29 7.77
CA ARG A 206 8.06 -23.98 7.16
C ARG A 206 6.73 -23.35 6.79
N LEU A 207 6.43 -22.20 7.38
CA LEU A 207 5.28 -21.37 7.09
C LEU A 207 5.66 -20.32 6.05
N LEU A 208 4.98 -20.29 4.92
CA LEU A 208 5.07 -19.26 3.88
C LEU A 208 3.74 -18.51 3.82
N VAL A 209 3.78 -17.19 3.87
CA VAL A 209 2.60 -16.34 3.76
C VAL A 209 2.78 -15.41 2.57
N GLU A 210 1.80 -15.39 1.68
CA GLU A 210 1.78 -14.60 0.44
C GLU A 210 0.43 -13.88 0.31
N ALA A 211 0.44 -12.63 -0.12
CA ALA A 211 -0.75 -11.89 -0.45
C ALA A 211 -0.48 -10.95 -1.63
N ASP A 212 -1.53 -10.57 -2.36
CA ASP A 212 -1.37 -9.63 -3.47
C ASP A 212 -0.84 -8.29 -2.99
N GLN A 213 0.16 -7.75 -3.69
CA GLN A 213 0.86 -6.51 -3.33
C GLN A 213 1.60 -6.54 -1.98
N TYR A 214 1.94 -7.72 -1.46
CA TYR A 214 2.82 -7.87 -0.30
C TYR A 214 4.07 -8.67 -0.64
N LEU A 215 5.16 -8.37 0.05
CA LEU A 215 6.35 -9.22 0.04
C LEU A 215 6.03 -10.53 0.79
N PRO A 216 6.46 -11.69 0.26
CA PRO A 216 6.22 -12.95 0.93
C PRO A 216 6.99 -13.04 2.25
N SER A 217 6.36 -13.60 3.29
CA SER A 217 7.00 -13.86 4.57
C SER A 217 7.21 -15.35 4.78
N THR A 218 8.38 -15.75 5.26
CA THR A 218 8.71 -17.14 5.58
C THR A 218 9.15 -17.26 7.03
N ARG A 219 8.67 -18.28 7.73
CA ARG A 219 9.04 -18.58 9.12
C ARG A 219 9.14 -20.08 9.36
N GLU A 220 10.15 -20.53 10.08
CA GLU A 220 10.20 -21.90 10.60
C GLU A 220 9.44 -21.97 11.94
N ILE A 221 8.64 -23.02 12.11
CA ILE A 221 7.86 -23.27 13.32
C ILE A 221 7.96 -24.74 13.74
N GLU A 222 7.92 -24.98 15.05
CA GLU A 222 7.87 -26.31 15.64
C GLU A 222 6.47 -26.54 16.23
N ILE A 223 5.81 -27.62 15.83
CA ILE A 223 4.53 -28.03 16.42
C ILE A 223 4.81 -29.19 17.37
N GLY A 224 4.53 -28.99 18.65
CA GLY A 224 4.68 -30.03 19.68
C GLY A 224 3.57 -31.09 19.64
N GLN A 225 3.71 -32.12 20.48
CA GLN A 225 2.65 -33.11 20.70
C GLN A 225 1.50 -32.48 21.50
N ASP A 226 0.28 -32.60 20.98
CA ASP A 226 -0.99 -32.23 21.62
C ASP A 226 -1.00 -30.81 22.21
N GLY A 227 -1.22 -29.81 21.36
CA GLY A 227 -1.38 -28.42 21.78
C GLY A 227 -1.97 -27.51 20.71
N GLU A 228 -2.21 -26.25 21.08
CA GLU A 228 -2.60 -25.17 20.19
C GLU A 228 -1.45 -24.16 20.08
N LEU A 229 -1.01 -23.90 18.84
CA LEU A 229 0.01 -22.91 18.53
C LEU A 229 -0.62 -21.76 17.75
N THR A 230 -0.38 -20.52 18.17
CA THR A 230 -0.80 -19.32 17.43
C THR A 230 0.42 -18.57 16.94
N VAL A 231 0.49 -18.31 15.63
CA VAL A 231 1.59 -17.60 14.98
C VAL A 231 1.06 -16.31 14.35
N GLY A 232 1.59 -15.16 14.80
CA GLY A 232 1.37 -13.88 14.13
C GLY A 232 2.42 -13.66 13.03
N ILE A 233 1.95 -13.23 11.85
CA ILE A 233 2.78 -12.85 10.70
C ILE A 233 2.31 -11.49 10.21
N GLU A 234 3.19 -10.50 10.25
CA GLU A 234 2.95 -9.21 9.60
C GLU A 234 3.57 -9.23 8.20
N LEU A 235 2.80 -8.87 7.18
CA LEU A 235 3.28 -8.71 5.82
C LEU A 235 3.66 -7.26 5.54
N GLU A 236 4.85 -7.09 4.97
CA GLU A 236 5.34 -5.83 4.43
C GLU A 236 4.76 -5.64 3.02
N PRO A 237 4.09 -4.51 2.71
CA PRO A 237 3.61 -4.27 1.35
C PRO A 237 4.77 -4.21 0.35
N ALA A 238 4.53 -4.76 -0.84
CA ALA A 238 5.48 -4.70 -1.93
C ALA A 238 5.58 -3.25 -2.45
N PRO A 239 6.77 -2.83 -2.92
CA PRO A 239 6.90 -1.55 -3.61
C PRO A 239 5.91 -1.44 -4.76
N VAL A 240 5.21 -0.31 -4.85
CA VAL A 240 4.25 -0.05 -5.93
C VAL A 240 5.03 0.30 -7.20
N GLU A 241 4.96 -0.57 -8.21
CA GLU A 241 5.41 -0.22 -9.56
C GLU A 241 4.31 0.57 -10.27
N ARG A 242 4.58 1.85 -10.56
CA ARG A 242 3.66 2.72 -11.28
C ARG A 242 3.93 2.67 -12.77
N ALA A 243 2.89 2.80 -13.58
CA ALA A 243 3.05 3.01 -15.01
C ALA A 243 3.82 4.32 -15.29
N ALA A 244 4.45 4.40 -16.46
CA ALA A 244 5.08 5.63 -16.91
C ALA A 244 4.04 6.75 -17.13
N GLY A 245 4.45 8.01 -16.96
CA GLY A 245 3.58 9.18 -17.18
C GLY A 245 2.81 9.68 -15.96
N PHE A 246 2.94 9.00 -14.81
CA PHE A 246 2.32 9.40 -13.55
C PHE A 246 3.32 10.14 -12.66
N VAL A 247 2.80 10.99 -11.77
CA VAL A 247 3.63 11.58 -10.72
C VAL A 247 3.90 10.53 -9.64
N GLU A 248 5.16 10.39 -9.25
CA GLU A 248 5.56 9.38 -8.27
C GLU A 248 6.55 9.89 -7.23
N VAL A 249 6.65 9.18 -6.11
CA VAL A 249 7.63 9.46 -5.07
C VAL A 249 8.89 8.63 -5.34
N LYS A 250 10.01 9.30 -5.58
CA LYS A 250 11.34 8.68 -5.69
C LYS A 250 12.34 9.42 -4.80
N ARG A 251 13.46 8.78 -4.49
CA ARG A 251 14.60 9.45 -3.85
C ARG A 251 15.51 10.08 -4.91
N ASP A 252 15.90 11.32 -4.68
CA ASP A 252 16.92 11.98 -5.50
C ASP A 252 18.33 11.41 -5.22
N LYS A 253 19.35 11.97 -5.88
CA LYS A 253 20.76 11.58 -5.68
C LYS A 253 21.29 11.77 -4.26
N ALA A 254 20.64 12.62 -3.46
CA ALA A 254 20.97 12.85 -2.06
C ALA A 254 20.15 11.94 -1.12
N GLY A 255 19.34 11.02 -1.66
CA GLY A 255 18.46 10.16 -0.88
C GLY A 255 17.19 10.86 -0.38
N VAL A 256 16.92 12.10 -0.80
CA VAL A 256 15.76 12.87 -0.33
C VAL A 256 14.52 12.45 -1.14
N PRO A 257 13.41 12.08 -0.49
CA PRO A 257 12.17 11.74 -1.18
C PRO A 257 11.57 12.99 -1.84
N ARG A 258 11.19 12.89 -3.12
CA ARG A 258 10.56 13.97 -3.90
C ARG A 258 9.53 13.41 -4.86
N PHE A 259 8.69 14.29 -5.36
CA PHE A 259 7.86 13.97 -6.51
C PHE A 259 8.68 14.01 -7.79
N PHE A 260 8.39 13.07 -8.69
CA PHE A 260 8.95 13.01 -10.02
C PHE A 260 7.85 12.75 -11.05
N LEU A 261 8.01 13.34 -12.22
CA LEU A 261 7.19 13.07 -13.39
C LEU A 261 8.15 12.82 -14.56
N ASN A 262 8.10 11.63 -15.14
CA ASN A 262 9.01 11.23 -16.23
C ASN A 262 10.48 11.50 -15.87
N ASP A 263 10.88 11.09 -14.67
CA ASP A 263 12.23 11.25 -14.09
C ASP A 263 12.71 12.70 -13.94
N LYS A 264 11.81 13.69 -14.02
CA LYS A 264 12.10 15.08 -13.66
C LYS A 264 11.47 15.41 -12.32
N ALA A 265 12.22 16.07 -11.43
CA ALA A 265 11.66 16.50 -10.16
C ALA A 265 10.43 17.39 -10.40
N PHE A 266 9.37 17.14 -9.64
CA PHE A 266 8.10 17.83 -9.76
C PHE A 266 7.88 18.67 -8.50
N VAL A 267 8.37 19.90 -8.51
CA VAL A 267 8.20 20.87 -7.43
C VAL A 267 7.35 22.02 -7.95
N PHE A 268 6.29 22.40 -7.23
CA PHE A 268 5.25 23.23 -7.81
C PHE A 268 4.69 24.32 -6.89
N VAL A 269 4.05 25.30 -7.52
CA VAL A 269 2.98 26.10 -6.94
C VAL A 269 1.66 25.55 -7.46
N GLY A 270 0.61 25.56 -6.64
CA GLY A 270 -0.73 25.14 -7.00
C GLY A 270 -1.80 26.11 -6.51
N VAL A 271 -3.07 25.77 -6.77
CA VAL A 271 -4.25 26.51 -6.31
C VAL A 271 -5.33 25.57 -5.82
N ASN A 272 -6.13 26.02 -4.86
CA ASN A 272 -7.37 25.39 -4.45
C ASN A 272 -8.54 26.07 -5.18
N LEU A 273 -9.29 25.25 -5.90
CA LEU A 273 -10.51 25.60 -6.63
C LEU A 273 -11.60 24.61 -6.20
N ARG A 274 -12.09 24.77 -4.97
CA ARG A 274 -12.90 23.74 -4.28
C ARG A 274 -14.07 23.27 -5.14
N GLY A 275 -14.79 24.19 -5.77
CA GLY A 275 -16.01 23.90 -6.52
C GLY A 275 -15.82 23.62 -8.01
N LEU A 276 -14.59 23.59 -8.54
CA LEU A 276 -14.30 23.59 -9.98
C LEU A 276 -15.09 22.56 -10.78
N LEU A 277 -15.24 21.34 -10.25
CA LEU A 277 -15.96 20.24 -10.90
C LEU A 277 -17.45 20.57 -11.08
N HIS A 278 -18.02 21.34 -10.17
CA HIS A 278 -19.46 21.56 -10.06
C HIS A 278 -19.90 22.90 -10.67
N TYR A 279 -18.99 23.63 -11.33
CA TYR A 279 -19.31 24.90 -11.97
C TYR A 279 -20.38 24.77 -13.04
N GLY A 280 -21.42 25.59 -12.93
CA GLY A 280 -22.57 25.60 -13.83
C GLY A 280 -23.47 24.37 -13.72
N GLY A 281 -23.34 23.58 -12.66
CA GLY A 281 -24.33 22.56 -12.32
C GLY A 281 -25.64 23.19 -11.85
N ASP A 282 -26.70 22.39 -11.80
CA ASP A 282 -28.06 22.85 -11.44
C ASP A 282 -28.30 22.89 -9.92
N GLU A 283 -27.30 22.58 -9.10
CA GLU A 283 -27.43 22.40 -7.65
C GLU A 283 -27.82 23.67 -6.92
N TRP A 284 -27.55 24.85 -7.52
CA TRP A 284 -27.95 26.15 -6.99
C TRP A 284 -29.46 26.32 -6.85
N LYS A 285 -30.26 25.45 -7.48
CA LYS A 285 -31.71 25.37 -7.27
C LYS A 285 -32.08 24.83 -5.87
N HIS A 286 -31.12 24.22 -5.16
CA HIS A 286 -31.28 23.84 -3.77
C HIS A 286 -30.94 25.05 -2.88
N HIS A 287 -31.90 25.48 -2.07
CA HIS A 287 -31.82 26.70 -1.26
C HIS A 287 -30.78 26.63 -0.11
N ASP A 288 -30.10 25.49 0.06
CA ASP A 288 -29.23 25.20 1.20
C ASP A 288 -27.77 25.62 0.95
N GLN A 289 -27.57 26.89 0.58
CA GLN A 289 -26.31 27.64 0.49
C GLN A 289 -25.81 27.87 -0.95
N ASN A 290 -25.72 29.15 -1.31
CA ASN A 290 -25.29 29.71 -2.60
C ASN A 290 -23.80 29.49 -2.93
N VAL A 291 -23.17 28.39 -2.49
CA VAL A 291 -21.70 28.22 -2.53
C VAL A 291 -21.15 28.25 -3.95
N LEU A 292 -21.95 27.95 -4.99
CA LEU A 292 -21.52 28.06 -6.39
C LEU A 292 -22.59 28.63 -7.31
N GLY A 293 -23.59 29.35 -6.76
CA GLY A 293 -24.82 29.69 -7.47
C GLY A 293 -24.66 30.64 -8.66
N ALA A 294 -23.52 31.33 -8.74
CA ALA A 294 -23.18 32.21 -9.84
C ALA A 294 -22.18 31.59 -10.84
N SER A 295 -21.62 30.42 -10.52
CA SER A 295 -20.64 29.75 -11.38
C SER A 295 -21.24 29.31 -12.72
N GLN A 296 -20.44 29.44 -13.77
CA GLN A 296 -20.78 29.01 -15.13
C GLN A 296 -19.81 27.94 -15.63
N PRO A 297 -20.23 27.07 -16.56
CA PRO A 297 -19.31 26.06 -17.12
C PRO A 297 -18.07 26.66 -17.80
N SER A 298 -18.16 27.91 -18.28
CA SER A 298 -17.05 28.67 -18.87
C SER A 298 -16.01 29.13 -17.85
N ASP A 299 -16.39 29.21 -16.56
CA ASP A 299 -15.48 29.65 -15.51
C ASP A 299 -14.38 28.61 -15.28
N ILE A 300 -14.60 27.34 -15.62
CA ILE A 300 -13.58 26.28 -15.54
C ILE A 300 -12.34 26.67 -16.35
N ASP A 301 -12.52 27.05 -17.62
CA ASP A 301 -11.40 27.45 -18.47
C ASP A 301 -10.79 28.77 -17.97
N THR A 302 -11.61 29.72 -17.54
CA THR A 302 -11.11 31.00 -16.98
C THR A 302 -10.20 30.76 -15.78
N GLN A 303 -10.65 30.01 -14.77
CA GLN A 303 -9.87 29.72 -13.58
C GLN A 303 -8.58 28.98 -13.91
N LEU A 304 -8.66 27.91 -14.71
CA LEU A 304 -7.50 27.10 -15.07
C LEU A 304 -6.52 27.86 -15.95
N GLN A 305 -7.00 28.75 -16.82
CA GLN A 305 -6.14 29.60 -17.65
C GLN A 305 -5.33 30.57 -16.79
N PHE A 306 -5.97 31.29 -15.85
CA PHE A 306 -5.25 32.21 -14.97
C PHE A 306 -4.33 31.46 -13.98
N ALA A 307 -4.73 30.29 -13.49
CA ALA A 307 -3.86 29.45 -12.68
C ALA A 307 -2.62 29.01 -13.48
N HIS A 308 -2.79 28.57 -14.72
CA HIS A 308 -1.69 28.22 -15.61
C HIS A 308 -0.77 29.42 -15.92
N GLU A 309 -1.33 30.61 -16.17
CA GLU A 309 -0.56 31.85 -16.36
C GLU A 309 0.22 32.29 -15.11
N MET A 310 -0.29 31.96 -13.92
CA MET A 310 0.41 32.12 -12.66
C MET A 310 1.56 31.11 -12.51
N GLY A 311 1.65 30.10 -13.38
CA GLY A 311 2.61 29.00 -13.29
C GLY A 311 2.17 27.88 -12.36
N ALA A 312 0.90 27.84 -11.95
CA ALA A 312 0.37 26.72 -11.16
C ALA A 312 0.41 25.43 -11.99
N ARG A 313 0.84 24.33 -11.38
CA ARG A 313 0.90 23.00 -12.02
C ARG A 313 -0.08 22.00 -11.44
N VAL A 314 -0.58 22.26 -10.24
CA VAL A 314 -1.51 21.39 -9.53
C VAL A 314 -2.72 22.20 -9.08
N VAL A 315 -3.90 21.64 -9.28
CA VAL A 315 -5.17 22.18 -8.78
C VAL A 315 -5.75 21.19 -7.80
N ARG A 316 -6.13 21.66 -6.62
CA ARG A 316 -6.89 20.87 -5.66
C ARG A 316 -8.36 21.22 -5.75
N VAL A 317 -9.20 20.19 -5.79
CA VAL A 317 -10.65 20.28 -6.00
C VAL A 317 -11.37 19.35 -5.05
N PHE A 318 -12.62 19.67 -4.72
CA PHE A 318 -13.48 18.78 -3.98
C PHE A 318 -14.26 17.95 -4.99
N ALA A 319 -14.13 16.63 -4.89
CA ALA A 319 -14.76 15.72 -5.83
C ALA A 319 -16.22 15.47 -5.46
N ALA A 320 -16.49 15.20 -4.18
CA ALA A 320 -17.83 14.85 -3.74
C ALA A 320 -18.80 16.02 -3.84
N CYS A 321 -20.07 15.72 -4.10
CA CYS A 321 -21.16 16.68 -3.98
C CYS A 321 -22.46 15.99 -3.59
N LYS A 322 -23.11 16.48 -2.52
CA LYS A 322 -24.27 15.80 -1.91
C LYS A 322 -25.51 15.78 -2.80
N HIS A 323 -25.55 16.67 -3.79
CA HIS A 323 -26.70 16.87 -4.66
C HIS A 323 -26.69 15.96 -5.89
N VAL A 324 -25.57 15.30 -6.20
CA VAL A 324 -25.43 14.49 -7.41
C VAL A 324 -24.82 13.13 -7.10
N PRO A 325 -25.19 12.07 -7.85
CA PRO A 325 -24.64 10.75 -7.63
C PRO A 325 -23.19 10.66 -8.17
N PRO A 326 -22.42 9.63 -7.76
CA PRO A 326 -21.02 9.43 -8.18
C PRO A 326 -20.78 9.50 -9.69
N GLU A 327 -21.72 9.04 -10.50
CA GLU A 327 -21.61 9.03 -11.97
C GLU A 327 -21.51 10.45 -12.54
N VAL A 328 -22.33 11.36 -12.02
CA VAL A 328 -22.33 12.77 -12.44
C VAL A 328 -21.06 13.47 -11.96
N VAL A 329 -20.56 13.12 -10.77
CA VAL A 329 -19.25 13.58 -10.30
C VAL A 329 -18.15 13.11 -11.24
N GLY A 330 -18.18 11.84 -11.67
CA GLY A 330 -17.23 11.27 -12.61
C GLY A 330 -17.20 12.01 -13.93
N ASP A 331 -18.36 12.30 -14.52
CA ASP A 331 -18.47 13.05 -15.78
C ASP A 331 -17.91 14.48 -15.65
N ARG A 332 -18.10 15.12 -14.49
CA ARG A 332 -17.54 16.44 -14.18
C ARG A 332 -16.03 16.41 -14.02
N LEU A 333 -15.51 15.42 -13.30
CA LEU A 333 -14.07 15.22 -13.14
C LEU A 333 -13.41 14.98 -14.49
N GLU A 334 -13.99 14.15 -15.37
CA GLU A 334 -13.46 13.92 -16.73
C GLU A 334 -13.33 15.22 -17.53
N LYS A 335 -14.34 16.10 -17.46
CA LYS A 335 -14.29 17.40 -18.13
C LYS A 335 -13.16 18.27 -17.60
N VAL A 336 -12.97 18.33 -16.29
CA VAL A 336 -11.87 19.10 -15.67
C VAL A 336 -10.52 18.51 -16.02
N LEU A 337 -10.36 17.18 -15.95
CA LEU A 337 -9.14 16.47 -16.30
C LEU A 337 -8.73 16.73 -17.75
N LYS A 338 -9.70 16.77 -18.68
CA LYS A 338 -9.44 17.15 -20.07
C LYS A 338 -8.89 18.57 -20.19
N THR A 339 -9.48 19.55 -19.51
CA THR A 339 -8.98 20.93 -19.54
C THR A 339 -7.61 21.05 -18.88
N CYS A 340 -7.37 20.32 -17.79
CA CYS A 340 -6.05 20.25 -17.15
C CYS A 340 -5.00 19.61 -18.06
N HIS A 341 -5.37 18.58 -18.82
CA HIS A 341 -4.49 17.96 -19.82
C HIS A 341 -3.99 18.97 -20.85
N ASP A 342 -4.90 19.76 -21.43
CA ASP A 342 -4.58 20.79 -22.42
C ASP A 342 -3.66 21.90 -21.87
N LYS A 343 -3.58 22.05 -20.54
CA LYS A 343 -2.76 23.05 -19.84
C LYS A 343 -1.58 22.45 -19.05
N GLU A 344 -1.29 21.15 -19.24
CA GLU A 344 -0.25 20.41 -18.50
C GLU A 344 -0.35 20.54 -16.97
N MET A 345 -1.58 20.57 -16.45
CA MET A 345 -1.91 20.64 -15.03
C MET A 345 -2.36 19.28 -14.50
N TYR A 346 -2.26 19.10 -13.19
CA TYR A 346 -2.64 17.89 -12.48
C TYR A 346 -3.67 18.20 -11.38
N VAL A 347 -4.50 17.21 -11.03
CA VAL A 347 -5.60 17.37 -10.07
C VAL A 347 -5.33 16.57 -8.80
N ILE A 348 -5.40 17.23 -7.64
CA ILE A 348 -5.63 16.56 -6.34
C ILE A 348 -7.13 16.56 -6.10
N ALA A 349 -7.72 15.38 -5.94
CA ALA A 349 -9.16 15.24 -5.75
C ALA A 349 -9.47 14.83 -4.30
N ALA A 350 -9.99 15.78 -3.51
CA ALA A 350 -10.49 15.55 -2.16
C ALA A 350 -11.84 14.83 -2.23
N LEU A 351 -11.90 13.61 -1.71
CA LEU A 351 -13.02 12.69 -1.95
C LEU A 351 -14.22 12.91 -1.00
N THR A 352 -14.09 13.77 0.00
CA THR A 352 -15.17 14.25 0.88
C THR A 352 -14.71 15.48 1.65
N ASP A 353 -15.63 16.16 2.33
CA ASP A 353 -15.34 17.27 3.24
C ASP A 353 -15.68 16.93 4.71
N LEU A 354 -14.88 17.47 5.65
CA LEU A 354 -15.16 17.40 7.08
C LEU A 354 -16.38 18.24 7.47
N TYR A 355 -16.64 19.34 6.76
CA TYR A 355 -17.60 20.36 7.18
C TYR A 355 -18.97 20.20 6.48
N GLU A 356 -20.06 20.22 7.25
CA GLU A 356 -21.44 20.10 6.73
C GLU A 356 -21.91 21.35 5.95
N ASN A 357 -21.32 22.51 6.27
CA ASN A 357 -21.67 23.79 5.68
C ASN A 357 -21.09 24.00 4.27
N THR A 358 -20.61 22.93 3.64
CA THR A 358 -20.33 22.89 2.22
C THR A 358 -21.16 21.77 1.60
N PRO A 359 -21.44 21.82 0.29
CA PRO A 359 -22.13 20.72 -0.38
C PRO A 359 -21.18 19.55 -0.71
N PHE A 360 -19.92 19.57 -0.28
CA PHE A 360 -18.84 18.76 -0.85
C PHE A 360 -18.60 17.41 -0.16
N HIS A 361 -19.69 16.71 0.14
CA HIS A 361 -19.67 15.34 0.68
C HIS A 361 -20.54 14.41 -0.16
N PRO A 362 -20.37 13.07 -0.04
CA PRO A 362 -21.15 12.12 -0.83
C PRO A 362 -22.65 12.29 -0.63
N GLN A 363 -23.42 12.10 -1.71
CA GLN A 363 -24.87 12.05 -1.63
C GLN A 363 -25.32 10.99 -0.61
N GLY A 364 -26.12 11.42 0.37
CA GLY A 364 -26.65 10.56 1.43
C GLY A 364 -25.87 10.59 2.75
N ASP A 365 -24.74 11.31 2.83
CA ASP A 365 -23.94 11.41 4.05
C ASP A 365 -24.41 12.49 5.04
N ASP A 366 -25.48 13.26 4.74
CA ASP A 366 -25.99 14.33 5.63
C ASP A 366 -26.29 13.83 7.06
N GLY A 367 -26.74 12.59 7.21
CA GLY A 367 -27.02 11.97 8.52
C GLY A 367 -25.79 11.69 9.37
N PHE A 368 -24.59 11.80 8.78
CA PHE A 368 -23.32 11.61 9.48
C PHE A 368 -22.72 12.90 10.01
N TYR A 369 -23.40 14.05 9.87
CA TYR A 369 -22.92 15.31 10.40
C TYR A 369 -23.61 15.65 11.73
N THR A 370 -22.82 16.02 12.73
CA THR A 370 -23.30 16.38 14.08
C THR A 370 -22.70 17.69 14.54
N ALA A 371 -23.44 18.45 15.36
CA ALA A 371 -22.95 19.70 15.91
C ALA A 371 -21.85 19.47 16.95
N HIS A 372 -20.75 20.23 16.85
CA HIS A 372 -19.63 20.27 17.77
C HIS A 372 -19.71 21.49 18.70
N GLY A 373 -18.98 21.43 19.82
CA GLY A 373 -19.03 22.46 20.87
C GLY A 373 -18.45 23.82 20.46
N ASP A 374 -17.74 23.89 19.35
CA ASP A 374 -17.20 25.10 18.73
C ASP A 374 -18.17 25.78 17.74
N GLY A 375 -19.37 25.22 17.58
CA GLY A 375 -20.40 25.75 16.69
C GLY A 375 -20.31 25.25 15.25
N LEU A 376 -19.35 24.37 14.95
CA LEU A 376 -19.26 23.71 13.65
C LEU A 376 -20.14 22.45 13.63
N THR A 377 -20.56 22.03 12.44
CA THR A 377 -21.19 20.72 12.24
C THR A 377 -20.22 19.88 11.43
N LEU A 378 -19.68 18.82 12.03
CA LEU A 378 -18.61 18.00 11.45
C LEU A 378 -19.08 16.56 11.28
N ILE A 379 -18.39 15.83 10.41
CA ILE A 379 -18.60 14.40 10.24
C ILE A 379 -18.36 13.63 11.56
N ASN A 380 -19.25 12.71 11.87
CA ASN A 380 -19.33 12.08 13.18
C ASN A 380 -18.54 10.76 13.26
N GLU A 381 -18.42 10.26 14.48
CA GLU A 381 -17.68 9.04 14.81
C GLU A 381 -18.19 7.77 14.09
N GLN A 382 -19.50 7.65 13.85
CA GLN A 382 -20.08 6.45 13.24
C GLN A 382 -19.57 6.25 11.81
N TRP A 383 -19.43 7.36 11.07
CA TRP A 383 -18.88 7.37 9.73
C TRP A 383 -17.47 6.77 9.71
N PHE A 384 -16.55 7.26 10.54
CA PHE A 384 -15.18 6.75 10.63
C PHE A 384 -15.10 5.29 11.10
N LYS A 385 -16.03 4.85 11.96
CA LYS A 385 -16.06 3.47 12.50
C LYS A 385 -16.59 2.42 11.52
N GLY A 386 -16.98 2.83 10.32
CA GLY A 386 -17.27 1.93 9.21
C GLY A 386 -18.51 2.30 8.42
N GLU A 387 -19.31 3.28 8.84
CA GLU A 387 -20.51 3.65 8.08
C GLU A 387 -20.21 4.49 6.84
N TYR A 388 -18.97 4.95 6.66
CA TYR A 388 -18.49 5.52 5.39
C TYR A 388 -18.73 4.59 4.18
N ILE A 389 -18.82 3.27 4.39
CA ILE A 389 -19.05 2.30 3.31
C ILE A 389 -20.42 2.48 2.62
N VAL A 390 -21.37 3.16 3.26
CA VAL A 390 -22.73 3.31 2.76
C VAL A 390 -22.77 4.17 1.49
N ASN A 391 -22.13 5.35 1.51
CA ASN A 391 -22.13 6.27 0.37
C ASN A 391 -20.70 6.66 -0.07
N TYR A 392 -19.80 6.99 0.85
CA TYR A 392 -18.43 7.40 0.52
C TYR A 392 -17.66 6.32 -0.24
N GLN A 393 -17.69 5.06 0.19
CA GLN A 393 -16.98 3.99 -0.55
C GLN A 393 -17.54 3.79 -1.97
N ARG A 394 -18.84 4.02 -2.20
CA ARG A 394 -19.41 3.96 -3.56
C ARG A 394 -18.87 5.05 -4.47
N LEU A 395 -18.63 6.24 -3.92
CA LEU A 395 -17.95 7.32 -4.64
C LEU A 395 -16.51 6.90 -4.99
N LEU A 396 -15.78 6.29 -4.05
CA LEU A 396 -14.43 5.77 -4.30
C LEU A 396 -14.43 4.73 -5.42
N ASP A 397 -15.27 3.70 -5.30
CA ASP A 397 -15.40 2.61 -6.29
C ASP A 397 -15.63 3.17 -7.69
N HIS A 398 -16.48 4.18 -7.80
CA HIS A 398 -16.77 4.82 -9.08
C HIS A 398 -15.62 5.69 -9.59
N LEU A 399 -15.16 6.67 -8.83
CA LEU A 399 -14.19 7.66 -9.32
C LEU A 399 -12.79 7.05 -9.46
N VAL A 400 -12.31 6.39 -8.42
CA VAL A 400 -10.96 5.81 -8.40
C VAL A 400 -10.87 4.69 -9.44
N GLY A 401 -11.87 3.81 -9.49
CA GLY A 401 -11.93 2.75 -10.48
C GLY A 401 -12.01 3.26 -11.93
N ARG A 402 -12.81 4.30 -12.19
CA ARG A 402 -12.95 4.91 -13.54
C ARG A 402 -11.68 5.60 -14.01
N PHE A 403 -10.95 6.25 -13.11
CA PHE A 403 -9.80 7.09 -13.47
C PHE A 403 -8.43 6.54 -13.08
N ALA A 404 -8.34 5.27 -12.67
CA ALA A 404 -7.07 4.63 -12.28
C ALA A 404 -5.94 4.73 -13.31
N GLY A 405 -6.28 4.91 -14.60
CA GLY A 405 -5.31 5.08 -15.69
C GLY A 405 -5.14 6.52 -16.21
N HIS A 406 -5.79 7.53 -15.62
CA HIS A 406 -5.80 8.89 -16.16
C HIS A 406 -4.63 9.75 -15.64
N PRO A 407 -3.61 10.07 -16.46
CA PRO A 407 -2.32 10.60 -15.97
C PRO A 407 -2.36 12.03 -15.38
N ASN A 408 -3.43 12.79 -15.61
CA ASN A 408 -3.60 14.13 -15.05
C ASN A 408 -4.17 14.16 -13.62
N ILE A 409 -4.38 13.02 -12.97
CA ILE A 409 -4.59 13.00 -11.52
C ILE A 409 -3.21 13.03 -10.85
N PHE A 410 -3.00 13.97 -9.94
CA PHE A 410 -1.80 14.04 -9.11
C PHE A 410 -1.91 13.02 -7.97
N ALA A 411 -3.01 13.08 -7.23
CA ALA A 411 -3.29 12.22 -6.10
C ALA A 411 -4.79 12.15 -5.78
N TRP A 412 -5.19 11.03 -5.20
CA TRP A 412 -6.43 10.91 -4.46
C TRP A 412 -6.21 11.38 -3.03
N GLU A 413 -7.08 12.23 -2.54
CA GLU A 413 -7.04 12.72 -1.17
C GLU A 413 -8.26 12.18 -0.43
N ILE A 414 -8.00 11.47 0.68
CA ILE A 414 -9.05 10.76 1.44
C ILE A 414 -10.17 11.73 1.82
N GLY A 415 -9.86 12.92 2.31
CA GLY A 415 -10.84 13.99 2.41
C GLY A 415 -10.25 15.26 2.98
N ASN A 416 -10.96 16.36 2.75
CA ASN A 416 -10.57 17.67 3.23
C ASN A 416 -10.63 17.75 4.75
N GLU A 417 -9.50 18.09 5.37
CA GLU A 417 -9.32 18.42 6.78
C GLU A 417 -9.89 17.40 7.78
N LEU A 418 -10.09 16.15 7.37
CA LEU A 418 -10.76 15.14 8.19
C LEU A 418 -10.12 15.04 9.58
N LYS A 419 -10.99 14.89 10.58
CA LYS A 419 -10.60 14.81 11.99
C LYS A 419 -11.58 13.95 12.77
N LEU A 420 -11.04 13.19 13.72
CA LEU A 420 -11.82 12.50 14.73
C LEU A 420 -11.23 12.78 16.12
N ASP A 421 -11.92 13.64 16.86
CA ASP A 421 -11.47 14.11 18.17
C ASP A 421 -11.26 12.96 19.17
N ASN A 422 -10.11 12.95 19.84
CA ASN A 422 -9.73 12.01 20.92
C ASN A 422 -9.73 10.52 20.53
N GLN A 423 -9.74 10.18 19.24
CA GLN A 423 -9.72 8.80 18.74
C GLN A 423 -8.70 8.63 17.61
N ALA A 424 -7.46 9.01 17.89
CA ALA A 424 -6.35 8.97 16.94
C ALA A 424 -6.12 7.57 16.33
N GLU A 425 -6.30 6.50 17.10
CA GLU A 425 -6.15 5.13 16.62
C GLU A 425 -7.23 4.74 15.62
N GLU A 426 -8.48 5.09 15.90
CA GLU A 426 -9.62 4.92 14.99
C GLU A 426 -9.40 5.71 13.71
N PHE A 427 -8.95 6.96 13.81
CA PHE A 427 -8.65 7.81 12.67
C PHE A 427 -7.51 7.24 11.80
N LYS A 428 -6.43 6.76 12.42
CA LYS A 428 -5.34 6.05 11.75
C LYS A 428 -5.87 4.82 10.99
N ARG A 429 -6.64 3.96 11.67
CA ARG A 429 -7.24 2.76 11.07
C ARG A 429 -8.16 3.10 9.90
N PHE A 430 -8.96 4.17 10.01
CA PHE A 430 -9.79 4.65 8.91
C PHE A 430 -8.94 5.06 7.71
N ASN A 431 -7.92 5.90 7.90
CA ASN A 431 -7.04 6.33 6.81
C ASN A 431 -6.33 5.16 6.13
N HIS A 432 -5.80 4.20 6.90
CA HIS A 432 -5.17 3.00 6.33
C HIS A 432 -6.15 2.15 5.52
N LYS A 433 -7.38 1.95 6.02
CA LYS A 433 -8.40 1.20 5.28
C LYS A 433 -8.80 1.88 3.98
N VAL A 434 -9.01 3.19 4.01
CA VAL A 434 -9.41 3.94 2.80
C VAL A 434 -8.25 4.03 1.82
N ALA A 435 -7.03 4.34 2.27
CA ALA A 435 -5.85 4.35 1.40
C ALA A 435 -5.64 3.00 0.72
N ARG A 436 -5.80 1.90 1.47
CA ARG A 436 -5.72 0.55 0.92
C ARG A 436 -6.82 0.26 -0.10
N HIS A 437 -8.06 0.67 0.19
CA HIS A 437 -9.17 0.51 -0.76
C HIS A 437 -8.93 1.29 -2.06
N ILE A 438 -8.43 2.52 -1.96
CA ILE A 438 -8.01 3.32 -3.12
C ILE A 438 -6.90 2.58 -3.89
N ARG A 439 -5.91 2.01 -3.18
CA ARG A 439 -4.82 1.24 -3.78
C ARG A 439 -5.28 -0.02 -4.49
N ASP A 440 -6.31 -0.70 -3.99
CA ASP A 440 -6.91 -1.87 -4.64
C ASP A 440 -7.63 -1.51 -5.95
N LEU A 441 -8.13 -0.28 -6.06
CA LEU A 441 -8.76 0.25 -7.27
C LEU A 441 -7.74 0.90 -8.23
N ASP A 442 -6.67 1.50 -7.70
CA ASP A 442 -5.72 2.33 -8.44
C ASP A 442 -4.28 2.20 -7.91
N HIS A 443 -3.44 1.54 -8.72
CA HIS A 443 -2.03 1.35 -8.44
C HIS A 443 -1.12 2.47 -8.95
N ASN A 444 -1.63 3.40 -9.75
CA ASN A 444 -0.81 4.40 -10.43
C ASN A 444 -0.73 5.72 -9.67
N HIS A 445 -1.86 6.24 -9.19
CA HIS A 445 -1.90 7.57 -8.58
C HIS A 445 -1.36 7.57 -7.16
N MET A 446 -0.91 8.73 -6.68
CA MET A 446 -0.58 8.90 -5.26
C MET A 446 -1.85 8.97 -4.41
N VAL A 447 -1.72 8.68 -3.12
CA VAL A 447 -2.78 8.83 -2.12
C VAL A 447 -2.26 9.67 -0.96
N THR A 448 -3.07 10.58 -0.45
CA THR A 448 -2.78 11.33 0.77
C THR A 448 -4.03 11.49 1.64
N THR A 449 -3.85 12.01 2.85
CA THR A 449 -4.91 12.09 3.86
C THR A 449 -5.78 13.34 3.70
N GLY A 450 -5.20 14.47 3.28
CA GLY A 450 -5.91 15.75 3.17
C GLY A 450 -6.11 16.46 4.51
N MET A 451 -5.44 16.00 5.57
CA MET A 451 -5.58 16.59 6.89
C MET A 451 -4.72 17.86 7.03
N ILE A 452 -5.13 18.76 7.92
CA ILE A 452 -4.34 19.95 8.28
C ILE A 452 -2.94 19.58 8.79
N SER A 453 -2.86 18.58 9.67
CA SER A 453 -1.63 17.97 10.21
C SER A 453 -1.98 16.87 11.21
N THR A 454 -0.99 16.12 11.68
CA THR A 454 -1.14 15.20 12.82
C THR A 454 -1.53 15.91 14.12
N GLN A 455 -1.23 17.20 14.26
CA GLN A 455 -1.63 17.98 15.44
C GLN A 455 -3.12 18.28 15.44
N HIS A 456 -3.69 18.59 14.27
CA HIS A 456 -5.13 18.82 14.08
C HIS A 456 -5.97 17.62 14.52
N VAL A 457 -5.44 16.41 14.37
CA VAL A 457 -6.10 15.17 14.79
C VAL A 457 -5.64 14.66 16.16
N HIS A 458 -4.99 15.51 16.96
CA HIS A 458 -4.55 15.26 18.34
C HIS A 458 -3.60 14.06 18.50
N MET A 459 -2.76 13.79 17.50
CA MET A 459 -1.74 12.74 17.57
C MET A 459 -0.43 13.19 18.25
N GLU A 460 -0.25 14.47 18.60
CA GLU A 460 0.97 14.99 19.24
C GLU A 460 1.49 14.24 20.47
N PRO A 461 0.65 13.79 21.44
CA PRO A 461 1.15 13.01 22.56
C PRO A 461 1.60 11.59 22.16
N ARG A 462 1.40 11.20 20.89
CA ARG A 462 1.60 9.85 20.34
C ARG A 462 2.44 9.87 19.05
N PRO A 463 3.75 10.18 19.14
CA PRO A 463 4.65 10.20 17.98
C PRO A 463 4.82 8.81 17.32
N ASP A 464 4.54 7.74 18.06
CA ASP A 464 4.36 6.38 17.52
C ASP A 464 3.24 6.34 16.48
N LEU A 465 2.05 6.86 16.81
CA LEU A 465 0.90 6.86 15.90
C LEU A 465 1.08 7.75 14.68
N GLN A 466 1.77 8.87 14.83
CA GLN A 466 2.12 9.72 13.70
C GLN A 466 2.98 8.98 12.69
N ARG A 467 4.00 8.25 13.19
CA ARG A 467 4.87 7.43 12.34
C ARG A 467 4.08 6.27 11.74
N GLU A 468 3.30 5.55 12.52
CA GLU A 468 2.49 4.43 12.00
C GLU A 468 1.51 4.87 10.91
N LEU A 469 0.84 6.02 11.07
CA LEU A 469 -0.02 6.59 10.05
C LEU A 469 0.76 6.76 8.74
N TYR A 470 1.85 7.53 8.79
CA TYR A 470 2.60 7.92 7.59
C TYR A 470 3.71 6.94 7.19
N SER A 471 3.93 5.84 7.88
CA SER A 471 4.77 4.72 7.43
C SER A 471 4.00 3.75 6.53
N SER A 472 2.67 3.84 6.47
CA SER A 472 1.87 3.07 5.51
C SER A 472 2.30 3.38 4.06
N PRO A 473 2.67 2.39 3.24
CA PRO A 473 3.05 2.59 1.85
C PRO A 473 1.85 2.89 0.94
N ASP A 474 0.63 2.75 1.47
CA ASP A 474 -0.57 3.13 0.75
C ASP A 474 -0.77 4.66 0.75
N ILE A 475 -0.11 5.40 1.65
CA ILE A 475 -0.10 6.87 1.71
C ILE A 475 1.25 7.39 1.21
N ASP A 476 1.29 8.31 0.26
CA ASP A 476 2.54 8.68 -0.43
C ASP A 476 3.25 9.89 0.13
N PHE A 477 2.50 10.85 0.63
CA PHE A 477 3.01 12.13 1.07
C PHE A 477 2.14 12.74 2.16
N LEU A 478 2.73 13.66 2.91
CA LEU A 478 2.07 14.38 3.98
C LEU A 478 1.52 15.71 3.46
N THR A 479 0.47 16.18 4.10
CA THR A 479 -0.15 17.46 3.78
C THR A 479 -0.15 18.36 5.02
N VAL A 480 -0.06 19.66 4.77
CA VAL A 480 -0.09 20.70 5.80
C VAL A 480 -0.97 21.85 5.31
N HIS A 481 -1.81 22.39 6.20
CA HIS A 481 -2.57 23.62 5.95
C HIS A 481 -1.98 24.76 6.78
N ALA A 482 -1.66 25.87 6.13
CA ALA A 482 -0.92 26.98 6.71
C ALA A 482 -1.66 28.31 6.50
N TYR A 483 -2.48 28.69 7.48
CA TYR A 483 -3.15 29.99 7.52
C TYR A 483 -2.46 30.95 8.48
N ASN A 484 -2.23 32.20 8.04
CA ASN A 484 -1.72 33.33 8.84
C ASN A 484 -0.34 33.16 9.48
N ARG A 485 0.38 32.13 9.06
CA ARG A 485 1.68 31.79 9.61
C ARG A 485 2.67 32.93 9.38
N HIS A 486 3.48 33.22 10.41
CA HIS A 486 4.54 34.25 10.42
C HIS A 486 4.10 35.72 10.53
N LEU A 487 2.83 36.01 10.87
CA LEU A 487 2.41 37.37 11.19
C LEU A 487 2.86 37.82 12.60
N PRO A 488 3.27 39.09 12.80
CA PRO A 488 3.61 39.62 14.12
C PRO A 488 2.42 39.58 15.07
N GLY A 489 2.54 38.90 16.21
CA GLY A 489 1.51 38.84 17.25
C GLY A 489 0.69 37.56 17.28
N GLU A 490 0.77 36.71 16.26
CA GLU A 490 0.33 35.31 16.40
C GLU A 490 1.32 34.59 17.32
N GLN A 491 0.83 34.07 18.44
CA GLN A 491 1.63 33.36 19.42
C GLN A 491 2.33 32.18 18.70
N PRO A 492 3.67 32.10 18.72
CA PRO A 492 4.34 30.84 18.40
C PRO A 492 3.73 29.74 19.27
N GLY A 493 3.63 28.51 18.76
CA GLY A 493 3.18 27.38 19.56
C GLY A 493 3.93 27.28 20.89
N GLU A 494 3.33 26.57 21.85
CA GLU A 494 3.89 26.40 23.20
C GLU A 494 5.36 25.92 23.14
N HIS A 495 6.15 26.41 24.08
CA HIS A 495 7.56 26.07 24.23
C HIS A 495 7.70 24.55 24.45
N ASP A 496 8.43 23.82 23.59
CA ASP A 496 8.82 22.44 23.89
C ASP A 496 9.98 22.45 24.90
N PRO A 497 9.76 22.01 26.15
CA PRO A 497 10.83 21.99 27.15
C PRO A 497 11.93 20.96 26.85
N ARG A 498 11.76 20.07 25.86
CA ARG A 498 12.73 19.02 25.50
C ARG A 498 13.75 19.44 24.45
N LYS A 499 13.44 20.44 23.61
CA LYS A 499 14.27 20.80 22.44
C LYS A 499 14.74 22.25 22.40
N GLY A 500 14.23 23.13 23.26
CA GLY A 500 14.63 24.54 23.27
C GLY A 500 14.32 25.31 21.98
N GLN A 501 13.50 24.74 21.09
CA GLN A 501 13.03 25.33 19.84
C GLN A 501 11.52 25.51 19.86
N LYS A 502 11.04 26.58 19.23
CA LYS A 502 9.61 26.89 19.10
C LYS A 502 8.99 25.92 18.09
N ILE A 503 8.04 25.08 18.51
CA ILE A 503 7.26 24.23 17.60
C ILE A 503 6.14 25.10 17.02
N HIS A 504 5.96 25.06 15.70
CA HIS A 504 4.85 25.72 15.05
C HIS A 504 3.62 24.81 15.09
N LYS A 505 2.44 25.38 15.38
CA LYS A 505 1.19 24.63 15.26
C LYS A 505 1.02 24.16 13.81
N ASN A 506 0.50 22.95 13.64
CA ASN A 506 0.24 22.28 12.37
C ASN A 506 1.48 22.18 11.47
N ASP A 507 2.60 21.64 11.97
CA ASP A 507 3.82 21.44 11.19
C ASP A 507 4.30 20.00 11.26
N ASP A 508 4.05 19.26 10.17
CA ASP A 508 4.51 17.87 10.01
C ASP A 508 5.80 17.76 9.17
N SER A 509 6.53 18.85 8.89
CA SER A 509 7.73 18.78 8.03
C SER A 509 8.82 17.88 8.63
N GLN A 510 8.97 17.90 9.96
CA GLN A 510 9.90 17.01 10.66
C GLN A 510 9.46 15.55 10.52
N LEU A 511 8.17 15.27 10.69
CA LEU A 511 7.62 13.93 10.56
C LEU A 511 7.82 13.39 9.14
N ALA A 512 7.56 14.22 8.10
CA ALA A 512 7.79 13.87 6.70
C ALA A 512 9.25 13.43 6.45
N ALA A 513 10.20 14.17 7.00
CA ALA A 513 11.62 13.82 6.93
C ALA A 513 11.94 12.50 7.68
N GLU A 514 11.35 12.30 8.87
CA GLU A 514 11.53 11.08 9.67
C GLU A 514 11.00 9.82 8.96
N VAL A 515 9.82 9.88 8.34
CA VAL A 515 9.23 8.73 7.62
C VAL A 515 9.72 8.61 6.18
N GLY A 516 10.56 9.55 5.72
CA GLY A 516 11.13 9.51 4.37
C GLY A 516 10.09 9.72 3.27
N LYS A 517 9.13 10.63 3.47
CA LYS A 517 8.11 11.01 2.48
C LYS A 517 8.14 12.51 2.17
N PRO A 518 7.77 12.92 0.95
CA PRO A 518 7.61 14.33 0.65
C PRO A 518 6.39 14.89 1.39
N PHE A 519 6.30 16.21 1.48
CA PHE A 519 5.11 16.90 1.95
C PHE A 519 4.81 18.12 1.10
N ILE A 520 3.56 18.56 1.13
CA ILE A 520 3.10 19.79 0.50
C ILE A 520 2.39 20.68 1.53
N VAL A 521 2.40 21.98 1.29
CA VAL A 521 1.45 22.90 1.90
C VAL A 521 0.24 22.95 0.97
N GLU A 522 -0.78 22.15 1.27
CA GLU A 522 -1.93 21.92 0.38
C GLU A 522 -2.96 23.05 0.43
N GLU A 523 -2.98 23.80 1.53
CA GLU A 523 -3.77 25.02 1.66
C GLU A 523 -2.93 26.08 2.36
N ALA A 524 -2.91 27.28 1.78
CA ALA A 524 -2.26 28.41 2.40
C ALA A 524 -2.96 29.73 2.09
N GLY A 525 -2.96 30.61 3.08
CA GLY A 525 -3.54 31.94 2.95
C GLY A 525 -3.13 32.85 4.11
N ILE A 526 -3.20 34.15 3.87
CA ILE A 526 -3.03 35.17 4.89
C ILE A 526 -4.28 36.05 4.86
N ASP A 527 -4.90 36.25 6.02
CA ASP A 527 -6.10 37.03 6.15
C ASP A 527 -5.82 38.49 5.79
N ALA A 528 -6.71 39.10 5.00
CA ALA A 528 -6.58 40.49 4.56
C ALA A 528 -6.51 41.48 5.71
N ASP A 529 -7.21 41.22 6.81
CA ASP A 529 -7.24 42.08 8.00
C ASP A 529 -5.97 41.95 8.87
N LYS A 530 -5.22 40.86 8.72
CA LYS A 530 -4.00 40.61 9.51
C LYS A 530 -2.71 41.09 8.85
N SER A 531 -2.72 41.44 7.56
CA SER A 531 -1.53 41.98 6.88
C SER A 531 -1.86 42.97 5.77
N GLY A 532 -1.39 44.20 5.89
CA GLY A 532 -1.44 45.19 4.81
C GLY A 532 -0.42 44.95 3.67
N ARG A 533 0.27 43.80 3.65
CA ARG A 533 1.26 43.40 2.63
C ARG A 533 1.23 41.89 2.39
N ARG A 534 0.07 41.33 2.03
CA ARG A 534 -0.11 39.87 1.92
C ARG A 534 0.83 39.24 0.90
N GLY A 535 1.07 39.88 -0.24
CA GLY A 535 1.99 39.35 -1.26
C GLY A 535 3.40 39.14 -0.73
N ALA A 536 3.97 40.11 -0.01
CA ALA A 536 5.27 39.94 0.65
C ALA A 536 5.25 38.84 1.72
N ALA A 537 4.20 38.80 2.55
CA ALA A 537 4.09 37.84 3.64
C ALA A 537 3.95 36.38 3.14
N ILE A 538 3.17 36.16 2.08
CA ILE A 538 3.09 34.87 1.37
C ILE A 538 4.45 34.49 0.77
N GLY A 539 5.19 35.46 0.23
CA GLY A 539 6.54 35.24 -0.27
C GLY A 539 7.50 34.72 0.82
N ASP A 540 7.42 35.28 2.02
CA ASP A 540 8.21 34.86 3.18
C ASP A 540 7.77 33.49 3.71
N ASP A 541 6.46 33.22 3.76
CA ASP A 541 5.91 31.93 4.19
C ASP A 541 6.30 30.80 3.23
N MET A 542 6.12 30.99 1.92
CA MET A 542 6.61 30.06 0.90
C MET A 542 8.10 29.77 1.08
N LYS A 543 8.93 30.80 1.24
CA LYS A 543 10.37 30.61 1.46
C LYS A 543 10.63 29.70 2.66
N ALA A 544 9.98 29.97 3.79
CA ALA A 544 10.15 29.19 5.02
C ALA A 544 9.75 27.71 4.83
N TRP A 545 8.66 27.43 4.11
CA TRP A 545 8.22 26.06 3.85
C TRP A 545 9.11 25.28 2.89
N PHE A 546 9.55 25.93 1.80
CA PHE A 546 10.49 25.29 0.87
C PHE A 546 11.87 25.05 1.52
N GLU A 547 12.32 25.91 2.44
CA GLU A 547 13.53 25.67 3.25
C GLU A 547 13.38 24.46 4.20
N ARG A 548 12.16 24.12 4.61
CA ARG A 548 11.84 22.90 5.38
C ARG A 548 11.66 21.65 4.51
N GLY A 549 11.70 21.79 3.18
CA GLY A 549 11.63 20.67 2.24
C GLY A 549 10.28 20.46 1.56
N ALA A 550 9.33 21.40 1.67
CA ALA A 550 8.05 21.31 0.96
C ALA A 550 8.28 21.10 -0.55
N GLN A 551 7.51 20.21 -1.17
CA GLN A 551 7.56 19.96 -2.61
C GLN A 551 6.43 20.67 -3.38
N GLY A 552 5.45 21.23 -2.67
CA GLY A 552 4.32 21.96 -3.23
C GLY A 552 3.80 23.01 -2.25
N TYR A 553 3.24 24.09 -2.78
CA TYR A 553 2.58 25.15 -1.99
C TYR A 553 1.37 25.68 -2.76
N MET A 554 0.20 25.70 -2.14
CA MET A 554 -1.08 25.90 -2.83
C MET A 554 -1.91 27.03 -2.24
N GLN A 555 -2.22 28.04 -3.05
CA GLN A 555 -3.07 29.17 -2.65
C GLN A 555 -4.51 28.69 -2.36
N TRP A 556 -5.07 29.05 -1.21
CA TRP A 556 -6.47 28.82 -0.88
C TRP A 556 -7.41 29.81 -1.58
N GLY A 557 -8.62 29.37 -1.97
CA GLY A 557 -9.68 30.26 -2.45
C GLY A 557 -9.30 31.11 -3.67
N PHE A 558 -8.79 30.49 -4.74
CA PHE A 558 -8.41 31.19 -5.96
C PHE A 558 -9.64 31.56 -6.81
N LEU A 559 -9.82 32.84 -7.12
CA LEU A 559 -10.98 33.37 -7.85
C LEU A 559 -10.58 34.37 -8.94
N ALA A 560 -10.33 33.88 -10.15
CA ALA A 560 -9.91 34.68 -11.30
C ALA A 560 -11.06 35.30 -12.11
N THR A 561 -12.31 35.01 -11.77
CA THR A 561 -13.48 35.66 -12.35
C THR A 561 -13.56 37.12 -11.90
N GLN A 562 -14.22 37.97 -12.69
CA GLN A 562 -14.47 39.37 -12.34
C GLN A 562 -15.75 39.57 -11.50
N PHE A 563 -16.34 38.46 -11.03
CA PHE A 563 -17.54 38.42 -10.19
C PHE A 563 -17.40 37.27 -9.20
N ASP A 564 -18.11 37.36 -8.07
CA ASP A 564 -18.18 36.29 -7.07
C ASP A 564 -18.98 35.12 -7.65
N ASN A 565 -18.28 34.07 -8.07
CA ASN A 565 -18.92 32.85 -8.56
C ASN A 565 -19.27 31.86 -7.43
N GLY A 566 -19.00 32.25 -6.18
CA GLY A 566 -19.20 31.47 -4.95
C GLY A 566 -17.96 30.71 -4.47
N ASP A 567 -16.92 30.57 -5.30
CA ASP A 567 -15.77 29.71 -5.00
C ASP A 567 -14.62 30.43 -4.27
N GLY A 568 -14.68 31.75 -4.17
CA GLY A 568 -13.69 32.55 -3.45
C GLY A 568 -13.80 32.45 -1.94
N ASP A 569 -12.75 32.95 -1.27
CA ASP A 569 -12.69 33.12 0.17
C ASP A 569 -12.51 34.60 0.52
N ARG A 570 -13.27 35.10 1.48
CA ARG A 570 -13.31 36.54 1.85
C ARG A 570 -12.24 36.95 2.86
N ASN A 571 -11.52 35.99 3.42
CA ASN A 571 -10.52 36.22 4.45
C ASN A 571 -9.12 36.07 3.84
N SER A 572 -8.80 34.86 3.37
CA SER A 572 -7.45 34.48 2.95
C SER A 572 -7.34 34.16 1.45
N GLY A 573 -8.45 34.29 0.71
CA GLY A 573 -8.55 34.04 -0.72
C GLY A 573 -7.77 35.02 -1.59
N MET A 574 -7.62 34.66 -2.86
CA MET A 574 -6.98 35.47 -3.90
C MET A 574 -7.98 35.71 -5.03
N ASP A 575 -8.46 36.93 -5.15
CA ASP A 575 -9.49 37.32 -6.13
C ASP A 575 -9.17 38.63 -6.85
N ARG A 576 -9.84 38.88 -7.98
CA ARG A 576 -9.55 40.03 -8.86
C ARG A 576 -10.28 41.33 -8.46
N GLY A 577 -10.16 41.76 -7.21
CA GLY A 577 -10.73 43.04 -6.77
C GLY A 577 -12.17 42.95 -6.26
N LEU A 578 -12.65 41.76 -5.93
CA LEU A 578 -13.99 41.49 -5.41
C LEU A 578 -14.04 41.64 -3.89
N PHE A 579 -13.13 40.98 -3.19
CA PHE A 579 -12.99 41.04 -1.74
C PHE A 579 -11.68 41.72 -1.34
N HIS A 580 -10.66 41.61 -2.20
CA HIS A 580 -9.32 42.10 -1.91
C HIS A 580 -8.72 42.88 -3.10
N ASP A 581 -7.90 43.88 -2.82
CA ASP A 581 -7.31 44.80 -3.80
C ASP A 581 -5.86 44.47 -4.20
N ASP A 582 -5.34 43.30 -3.78
CA ASP A 582 -3.94 42.90 -3.89
C ASP A 582 -3.68 41.73 -4.87
N TRP A 583 -4.63 41.42 -5.76
CA TRP A 583 -4.50 40.39 -6.81
C TRP A 583 -3.16 40.44 -7.54
N ASP A 584 -2.82 41.61 -8.10
CA ASP A 584 -1.63 41.77 -8.93
C ASP A 584 -0.33 41.53 -8.16
N GLU A 585 -0.32 41.81 -6.85
CA GLU A 585 0.82 41.53 -5.98
C GLU A 585 0.92 40.03 -5.70
N LEU A 586 -0.16 39.41 -5.23
CA LEU A 586 -0.20 37.97 -4.94
C LEU A 586 0.10 37.12 -6.18
N PHE A 587 -0.53 37.42 -7.31
CA PHE A 587 -0.32 36.73 -8.58
C PHE A 587 1.13 36.78 -9.02
N ARG A 588 1.76 37.96 -8.90
CA ARG A 588 3.18 38.11 -9.22
C ARG A 588 4.06 37.32 -8.26
N THR A 589 3.79 37.34 -6.96
CA THR A 589 4.55 36.59 -5.96
C THR A 589 4.53 35.09 -6.26
N TYR A 590 3.36 34.50 -6.54
CA TYR A 590 3.24 33.10 -6.93
C TYR A 590 3.92 32.79 -8.25
N ARG A 591 3.73 33.63 -9.27
CA ARG A 591 4.36 33.47 -10.59
C ARG A 591 5.88 33.50 -10.51
N ASP A 592 6.45 34.43 -9.77
CA ASP A 592 7.89 34.54 -9.59
C ASP A 592 8.45 33.34 -8.80
N LYS A 593 7.68 32.76 -7.89
CA LYS A 593 8.06 31.52 -7.22
C LYS A 593 7.98 30.32 -8.17
N ALA A 594 6.90 30.18 -8.93
CA ALA A 594 6.71 29.09 -9.89
C ALA A 594 7.84 29.06 -10.93
N GLY A 595 8.23 30.23 -11.48
CA GLY A 595 9.36 30.34 -12.41
C GLY A 595 10.67 29.83 -11.81
N ARG A 596 11.00 30.23 -10.57
CA ARG A 596 12.20 29.75 -9.87
C ARG A 596 12.17 28.24 -9.60
N LEU A 597 11.01 27.68 -9.26
CA LEU A 597 10.87 26.22 -9.05
C LEU A 597 11.09 25.44 -10.34
N ALA A 598 10.56 25.93 -11.47
CA ALA A 598 10.76 25.31 -12.78
C ALA A 598 12.25 25.27 -13.17
N GLU A 599 13.00 26.34 -12.90
CA GLU A 599 14.46 26.38 -13.11
C GLU A 599 15.19 25.38 -12.21
N GLN A 600 14.82 25.29 -10.93
CA GLN A 600 15.44 24.38 -9.96
C GLN A 600 15.17 22.90 -10.29
N ALA A 601 13.96 22.57 -10.72
CA ALA A 601 13.55 21.22 -11.08
C ALA A 601 14.41 20.63 -12.21
N GLY A 602 14.86 21.46 -13.16
CA GLY A 602 15.73 21.03 -14.27
C GLY A 602 17.10 20.49 -13.84
N GLY A 603 17.56 20.79 -12.62
CA GLY A 603 18.84 20.32 -12.07
C GLY A 603 18.75 19.03 -11.23
N LEU A 604 17.54 18.57 -10.91
CA LEU A 604 17.30 17.40 -10.05
C LEU A 604 16.92 16.19 -10.91
N SER A 605 17.66 15.09 -10.75
CA SER A 605 17.37 13.80 -11.38
C SER A 605 17.20 12.74 -10.29
N PRO A 606 16.36 11.71 -10.51
CA PRO A 606 16.22 10.62 -9.57
C PRO A 606 17.56 9.90 -9.40
N SER A 607 17.76 9.26 -8.25
CA SER A 607 18.84 8.28 -8.12
C SER A 607 18.63 7.17 -9.15
N PRO A 608 19.68 6.68 -9.84
CA PRO A 608 19.55 5.50 -10.68
C PRO A 608 18.93 4.38 -9.85
N GLN A 609 17.73 3.93 -10.20
CA GLN A 609 17.21 2.67 -9.68
C GLN A 609 18.22 1.61 -10.10
N GLN A 610 18.91 0.99 -9.14
CA GLN A 610 19.65 -0.22 -9.46
C GLN A 610 18.62 -1.21 -10.01
N PRO A 611 18.78 -1.73 -11.24
CA PRO A 611 17.89 -2.75 -11.74
C PRO A 611 17.85 -3.88 -10.72
N VAL A 612 16.67 -4.19 -10.18
CA VAL A 612 16.47 -5.44 -9.48
C VAL A 612 16.59 -6.50 -10.56
N ALA A 613 17.81 -7.01 -10.75
CA ALA A 613 18.02 -8.14 -11.63
C ALA A 613 17.12 -9.28 -11.14
N PRO A 614 16.47 -10.04 -12.05
CA PRO A 614 15.70 -11.22 -11.65
C PRO A 614 16.59 -12.08 -10.77
N SER A 615 16.16 -12.29 -9.52
CA SER A 615 16.96 -12.96 -8.50
C SER A 615 17.04 -14.44 -8.85
N ASN A 616 17.97 -14.79 -9.72
CA ASN A 616 18.41 -16.17 -9.91
C ASN A 616 19.17 -16.60 -8.65
N GLY A 617 18.45 -16.93 -7.58
CA GLY A 617 18.91 -17.75 -6.44
C GLY A 617 20.29 -17.47 -5.84
N LYS A 618 20.87 -16.28 -6.03
CA LYS A 618 22.19 -15.93 -5.52
C LYS A 618 22.03 -14.86 -4.46
N THR A 619 22.61 -15.17 -3.30
CA THR A 619 22.74 -14.33 -2.12
C THR A 619 22.99 -12.87 -2.50
N PRO A 620 22.27 -11.90 -1.91
CA PRO A 620 22.48 -10.48 -2.21
C PRO A 620 23.95 -10.12 -2.09
N ALA A 621 24.46 -9.32 -3.03
CA ALA A 621 25.82 -8.80 -2.93
C ALA A 621 25.96 -7.97 -1.64
N LEU A 622 26.72 -8.49 -0.69
CA LEU A 622 26.94 -7.84 0.61
C LEU A 622 27.67 -6.50 0.38
N LEU A 623 27.07 -5.42 0.86
CA LEU A 623 27.66 -4.07 0.87
C LEU A 623 28.98 -4.06 1.66
N THR A 624 30.00 -3.39 1.16
CA THR A 624 31.24 -3.17 1.93
C THR A 624 31.16 -1.83 2.64
N PHE A 625 31.22 -1.83 3.97
CA PHE A 625 31.30 -0.60 4.77
C PHE A 625 32.76 -0.18 5.03
N LYS A 626 32.95 1.09 5.40
CA LYS A 626 34.25 1.68 5.78
C LYS A 626 34.28 1.99 7.27
N ALA A 627 35.46 1.89 7.90
CA ALA A 627 35.63 2.34 9.27
C ALA A 627 35.28 3.84 9.40
N GLY A 628 34.56 4.20 10.46
CA GLY A 628 34.00 5.53 10.70
C GLY A 628 32.66 5.78 10.01
N GLN A 629 32.18 4.87 9.16
CA GLN A 629 30.89 5.01 8.48
C GLN A 629 29.74 4.74 9.45
N THR A 630 28.71 5.59 9.42
CA THR A 630 27.45 5.33 10.12
C THR A 630 26.54 4.50 9.21
N VAL A 631 26.02 3.40 9.74
CA VAL A 631 25.02 2.52 9.12
C VAL A 631 23.84 2.36 10.07
N PHE A 632 22.73 1.80 9.60
CA PHE A 632 21.50 1.66 10.37
C PHE A 632 21.07 0.20 10.42
N THR A 633 20.57 -0.23 11.59
CA THR A 633 19.85 -1.51 11.71
C THR A 633 18.54 -1.42 10.95
N THR A 634 18.20 -2.43 10.16
CA THR A 634 16.95 -2.48 9.37
C THR A 634 15.86 -3.29 10.05
N LYS A 635 16.25 -4.18 10.97
CA LYS A 635 15.40 -5.01 11.83
C LYS A 635 16.05 -5.10 13.21
N ASP A 636 15.47 -5.88 14.12
CA ASP A 636 16.13 -6.25 15.37
C ASP A 636 17.43 -7.01 15.09
N VAL A 637 18.57 -6.50 15.57
CA VAL A 637 19.89 -7.11 15.35
C VAL A 637 20.57 -7.44 16.67
N ASN A 638 21.09 -8.65 16.79
CA ASN A 638 21.91 -9.04 17.93
C ASN A 638 23.27 -8.30 17.91
N LEU A 639 23.53 -7.48 18.92
CA LEU A 639 24.88 -7.01 19.24
C LEU A 639 25.60 -8.10 20.04
N ARG A 640 26.71 -8.63 19.53
CA ARG A 640 27.50 -9.69 20.19
C ARG A 640 28.85 -9.18 20.66
N GLN A 641 29.42 -9.83 21.68
CA GLN A 641 30.78 -9.51 22.15
C GLN A 641 31.86 -9.89 21.12
N SER A 642 31.61 -10.93 20.33
CA SER A 642 32.39 -11.37 19.17
C SER A 642 31.46 -12.01 18.14
N PRO A 643 31.85 -12.20 16.88
CA PRO A 643 31.00 -12.81 15.85
C PRO A 643 30.32 -14.12 16.26
N ASN A 644 31.01 -14.95 17.06
CA ASN A 644 30.48 -16.23 17.57
C ASN A 644 30.25 -16.21 19.09
N GLY A 645 30.31 -15.02 19.70
CA GLY A 645 30.18 -14.83 21.13
C GLY A 645 28.75 -14.74 21.61
N THR A 646 28.60 -14.54 22.91
CA THR A 646 27.31 -14.26 23.55
C THR A 646 26.68 -12.98 22.99
N VAL A 647 25.35 -13.01 22.88
CA VAL A 647 24.55 -11.81 22.59
C VAL A 647 24.64 -10.90 23.80
N ALA A 648 25.17 -9.69 23.60
CA ALA A 648 25.20 -8.66 24.61
C ALA A 648 23.81 -8.05 24.79
N ARG A 649 23.14 -7.71 23.68
CA ARG A 649 21.72 -7.31 23.64
C ARG A 649 21.15 -7.35 22.22
N LEU A 650 19.83 -7.25 22.13
CA LEU A 650 19.12 -6.94 20.90
C LEU A 650 19.15 -5.42 20.68
N VAL A 651 19.23 -4.99 19.42
CA VAL A 651 19.24 -3.58 19.01
C VAL A 651 18.10 -3.35 18.04
N ASP A 652 17.24 -2.40 18.39
CA ASP A 652 16.00 -2.06 17.66
C ASP A 652 16.29 -1.59 16.22
N PRO A 653 15.32 -1.68 15.30
CA PRO A 653 15.44 -1.14 13.95
C PRO A 653 15.69 0.37 13.94
N ALA A 654 16.22 0.88 12.84
CA ALA A 654 16.59 2.29 12.63
C ALA A 654 17.63 2.84 13.65
N THR A 655 18.33 1.98 14.38
CA THR A 655 19.40 2.39 15.28
C THR A 655 20.66 2.71 14.47
N ALA A 656 21.16 3.94 14.59
CA ALA A 656 22.43 4.34 14.00
C ALA A 656 23.61 3.68 14.74
N VAL A 657 24.51 3.04 13.98
CA VAL A 657 25.72 2.39 14.50
C VAL A 657 26.94 2.80 13.67
N THR A 658 28.09 2.98 14.32
CA THR A 658 29.33 3.36 13.64
C THR A 658 30.20 2.13 13.39
N ILE A 659 30.59 1.90 12.15
CA ILE A 659 31.53 0.83 11.78
C ILE A 659 32.93 1.17 12.29
N LEU A 660 33.57 0.23 13.00
CA LEU A 660 34.86 0.45 13.64
C LEU A 660 36.06 -0.15 12.87
N GLY A 661 35.82 -1.04 11.92
CA GLY A 661 36.89 -1.75 11.22
C GLY A 661 36.38 -2.60 10.06
N GLU A 662 37.27 -3.44 9.53
CA GLU A 662 36.95 -4.37 8.45
C GLU A 662 35.97 -5.47 8.90
N SER A 663 35.20 -5.98 7.95
CA SER A 663 34.30 -7.10 8.20
C SER A 663 35.05 -8.41 8.45
N GLN A 664 34.44 -9.30 9.22
CA GLN A 664 34.90 -10.69 9.38
C GLN A 664 33.85 -11.67 8.87
N GLN A 665 34.27 -12.65 8.07
CA GLN A 665 33.39 -13.74 7.66
C GLN A 665 33.54 -14.93 8.59
N THR A 666 32.44 -15.33 9.25
CA THR A 666 32.40 -16.55 10.07
C THR A 666 30.97 -17.04 10.23
N ASN A 667 30.80 -18.37 10.36
CA ASN A 667 29.50 -19.03 10.50
C ASN A 667 28.47 -18.64 9.43
N GLY A 668 28.93 -18.41 8.20
CA GLY A 668 28.07 -18.05 7.07
C GLY A 668 27.57 -16.60 7.06
N PHE A 669 28.06 -15.74 7.96
CA PHE A 669 27.69 -14.34 8.02
C PHE A 669 28.90 -13.41 7.83
N VAL A 670 28.64 -12.22 7.32
CA VAL A 670 29.58 -11.09 7.35
C VAL A 670 29.31 -10.28 8.61
N TRP A 671 30.29 -10.18 9.48
CA TRP A 671 30.20 -9.48 10.76
C TRP A 671 30.94 -8.17 10.69
N TRP A 672 30.35 -7.12 11.23
CA TRP A 672 30.97 -5.81 11.37
C TRP A 672 31.16 -5.49 12.84
N LYS A 673 32.36 -5.00 13.18
CA LYS A 673 32.60 -4.41 14.49
C LYS A 673 31.95 -3.02 14.49
N VAL A 674 31.04 -2.78 15.43
CA VAL A 674 30.23 -1.57 15.49
C VAL A 674 30.33 -0.89 16.86
N ARG A 675 30.01 0.40 16.90
CA ARG A 675 29.81 1.18 18.12
C ARG A 675 28.41 1.78 18.16
N ILE A 676 27.76 1.70 19.31
CA ILE A 676 26.44 2.27 19.59
C ILE A 676 26.54 3.05 20.89
N GLY A 677 26.53 4.39 20.81
CA GLY A 677 26.85 5.24 21.95
C GLY A 677 28.25 4.94 22.50
N ALA A 678 28.32 4.50 23.77
CA ALA A 678 29.57 4.10 24.42
C ALA A 678 29.90 2.59 24.30
N GLU A 679 28.98 1.80 23.73
CA GLU A 679 29.12 0.34 23.65
C GLU A 679 29.77 -0.08 22.32
N GLU A 680 30.63 -1.10 22.36
CA GLU A 680 31.18 -1.75 21.16
C GLU A 680 30.77 -3.22 21.10
N GLY A 681 30.58 -3.74 19.90
CA GLY A 681 30.32 -5.16 19.68
C GLY A 681 30.35 -5.52 18.20
N TRP A 682 29.74 -6.65 17.87
CA TRP A 682 29.69 -7.20 16.52
C TRP A 682 28.25 -7.47 16.10
N MET A 683 27.92 -7.09 14.87
CA MET A 683 26.62 -7.31 14.26
C MET A 683 26.78 -7.99 12.91
N ALA A 684 25.88 -8.93 12.60
CA ALA A 684 25.81 -9.54 11.29
C ALA A 684 25.22 -8.53 10.29
N GLN A 685 25.78 -8.48 9.09
CA GLN A 685 25.31 -7.60 8.03
C GLN A 685 23.98 -8.04 7.42
N ALA A 686 23.78 -9.36 7.31
CA ALA A 686 22.60 -9.97 6.71
C ALA A 686 22.41 -11.40 7.24
N THR A 687 21.18 -11.93 7.16
CA THR A 687 20.83 -13.33 7.43
C THR A 687 19.96 -13.85 6.28
N GLY A 688 20.50 -14.77 5.47
CA GLY A 688 19.83 -15.24 4.25
C GLY A 688 19.61 -14.09 3.27
N ASN A 689 18.35 -13.80 2.92
CA ASN A 689 17.97 -12.68 2.05
C ASN A 689 17.66 -11.38 2.81
N THR A 690 17.78 -11.38 4.15
CA THR A 690 17.47 -10.23 4.98
C THR A 690 18.73 -9.43 5.26
N THR A 691 18.81 -8.20 4.74
CA THR A 691 19.81 -7.22 5.17
C THR A 691 19.48 -6.78 6.58
N LEU A 692 20.47 -6.79 7.49
CA LEU A 692 20.38 -6.37 8.89
C LEU A 692 21.07 -5.02 9.14
N LEU A 693 22.11 -4.71 8.37
CA LEU A 693 22.81 -3.42 8.40
C LEU A 693 22.77 -2.80 6.99
N SER A 694 22.33 -1.56 6.90
CA SER A 694 22.25 -0.84 5.63
C SER A 694 22.79 0.59 5.74
N LEU A 695 23.17 1.16 4.61
CA LEU A 695 23.32 2.61 4.50
C LEU A 695 21.90 3.21 4.46
N ALA A 696 21.73 4.38 5.09
CA ALA A 696 20.44 5.08 5.16
C ALA A 696 19.73 5.21 3.80
#